data_AF-A0A973IZF2-F1
#
_entry.id   AF-A0A973IZF2-F1
#
_cell.length_a   1.000
_cell.length_b   1.000
_cell.length_c   1.000
_cell.angle_alpha   90.00
_cell.angle_beta   90.00
_cell.angle_gamma   90.00
#
_symmetry.space_group_name_H-M   'P 1'
#
loop_
_entity.id
_entity.type
_entity.pdbx_description
1 polymer ?
#
loop_
_entity_poly.entity_id
_entity_poly.type
_entity_poly.pdbx_seq_one_letter_code
_entity_poly.pdbx_strand_id
1 'polypeptide(L)'
;MNSSDIKKEIEGLFSQKVLNGLRSFSRALSLENPDIVVLIARKAVCLFDLFDYLGIDKPKAELVSDTILDLNPKYLHGKRVVVVDDTLILGSTLKKIKEHLDELNIKNKIFVFCADKVHWSKELLIPDYIEEYMNPQQVLSFCMSEVKAFSMISRPYIIDYPITNFSEINDVRLEKLKELCEISVIPISLSDSSGMVALYTVFLKSALKKSFYDNIGSGFSGIVDVIKVRLYVSNYGEKCRVRLLPIVMLSPMKAEEIEKIFRFIISSYDNNSIFDEYIYSHSLMLRFIQYYLSVKLGEMFIKYIEKELDISLDLHFKSTEIINLLGKLVGKEFESFIHKTDCRPFELVGCVEKINDQKHFNDIFSQVSPDANNVLFSFQSIFANMYKTKELPARSDVCCGQYDSKRLKRLSEGVSFGAIAEFFSEKLNVENTIERRELFSLCIDSCNDLGISIPIICRDGDVIYRAFRHGELGLRSESTVFLLHSYIKNFFESSMLDIEDGLPSVLLEKLLVMFFRVGVGKECIDITYDYSNPNAINMGFYLMGAVMVNNGLEYFPGSRSDWFSSVCCNDIFHYSDGDKRYHLNRDYDESIQDVIPFKNDGDLHMQLLGRIMGVVYNAGAEVNNNDIIGFNATKKHPPIDINSLVILSSCYSSADLLMALTVELNIIKEWIRVASSLSKQSIANNPYFKDFKSSIVVAAFNQALFKFEYSISDEYSASKIIENISSYLNDVDRTLVINWKNYSKSLSLGDANIFMKKNKGRVISEIYDVFNEITYLGNWIYYIRYLLEYNRFDVNPYISLENEFEFKDMSDGKVYCRKIVKKYVDDESIEHGYEIGYLTTPGKIFKDRERDGVVSFKYRGKKYELKIIRVGKECVPHKVAKIIEGFYQYNDRVRFLSKKMENIANIKIPDNFIKIDEIIKKDEVCDNKDFNQLLSGVIDLLKYDLPRIEQVVRKNKSIYDQQRRSNSSSLFFE
;
A
#
# COMPACT_ATOMS: atom_id res chain seq x y z
N MET A 1 -11.67 -2.33 29.04
CA MET A 1 -12.78 -1.44 28.64
C MET A 1 -14.08 -2.01 29.16
N ASN A 2 -15.01 -1.17 29.60
CA ASN A 2 -16.34 -1.63 30.00
C ASN A 2 -17.29 -1.59 28.79
N SER A 3 -18.43 -2.27 28.85
CA SER A 3 -19.45 -2.25 27.78
C SER A 3 -19.87 -0.83 27.36
N SER A 4 -19.75 0.16 28.26
CA SER A 4 -19.98 1.57 27.96
C SER A 4 -19.00 2.18 26.96
N ASP A 5 -17.76 1.70 26.90
CA ASP A 5 -16.74 2.27 26.02
C ASP A 5 -16.97 1.79 24.58
N ILE A 6 -17.20 0.49 24.39
CA ILE A 6 -17.58 -0.10 23.10
C ILE A 6 -18.86 0.55 22.56
N LYS A 7 -19.86 0.77 23.43
CA LYS A 7 -21.09 1.47 23.04
C LYS A 7 -20.80 2.86 22.46
N LYS A 8 -19.94 3.65 23.11
CA LYS A 8 -19.61 5.02 22.64
C LYS A 8 -18.90 5.00 21.30
N GLU A 9 -18.00 4.04 21.07
CA GLU A 9 -17.31 3.92 19.79
C GLU A 9 -18.25 3.53 18.66
N ILE A 10 -19.13 2.54 18.91
CA ILE A 10 -20.17 2.15 17.97
C ILE A 10 -21.12 3.34 17.70
N GLU A 11 -21.58 4.05 18.73
CA GLU A 11 -22.40 5.24 18.55
C GLU A 11 -21.67 6.31 17.73
N GLY A 12 -20.35 6.43 17.87
CA GLY A 12 -19.50 7.32 17.07
C GLY A 12 -19.42 6.96 15.58
N LEU A 13 -19.73 5.72 15.19
CA LEU A 13 -19.77 5.30 13.78
C LEU A 13 -21.01 5.83 13.04
N PHE A 14 -22.07 6.21 13.77
CA PHE A 14 -23.34 6.63 13.18
C PHE A 14 -23.62 8.10 13.49
N SER A 15 -24.23 8.81 12.54
CA SER A 15 -24.73 10.16 12.83
C SER A 15 -25.86 10.11 13.87
N GLN A 16 -26.02 11.17 14.66
CA GLN A 16 -27.10 11.26 15.64
C GLN A 16 -28.49 11.07 15.01
N LYS A 17 -28.66 11.52 13.75
CA LYS A 17 -29.88 11.31 12.97
C LYS A 17 -30.14 9.82 12.77
N VAL A 18 -29.14 9.06 12.30
CA VAL A 18 -29.25 7.61 12.09
C VAL A 18 -29.56 6.87 13.38
N LEU A 19 -28.87 7.19 14.48
CA LEU A 19 -29.13 6.57 15.80
C LEU A 19 -30.57 6.82 16.29
N ASN A 20 -31.09 8.03 16.08
CA ASN A 20 -32.47 8.36 16.42
C ASN A 20 -33.48 7.65 15.49
N GLY A 21 -33.14 7.53 14.21
CA GLY A 21 -33.91 6.76 13.24
C GLY A 21 -34.00 5.29 13.63
N LEU A 22 -32.89 4.62 13.96
CA LEU A 22 -32.90 3.21 14.36
C LEU A 22 -33.80 2.95 15.59
N ARG A 23 -33.78 3.87 16.56
CA ARG A 23 -34.69 3.81 17.73
C ARG A 23 -36.15 3.95 17.33
N SER A 24 -36.46 4.86 16.42
CA SER A 24 -37.82 5.10 15.94
C SER A 24 -38.32 3.95 15.07
N PHE A 25 -37.47 3.41 14.21
CA PHE A 25 -37.71 2.23 13.38
C PHE A 25 -38.08 1.01 14.25
N SER A 26 -37.30 0.72 15.30
CA SER A 26 -37.61 -0.40 16.18
C SER A 26 -38.92 -0.23 16.97
N ARG A 27 -39.25 1.01 17.35
CA ARG A 27 -40.56 1.32 17.97
C ARG A 27 -41.71 1.11 16.99
N ALA A 28 -41.56 1.57 15.74
CA ALA A 28 -42.56 1.38 14.70
C ALA A 28 -42.82 -0.12 14.45
N LEU A 29 -41.75 -0.93 14.36
CA LEU A 29 -41.86 -2.39 14.27
C LEU A 29 -42.59 -3.01 15.46
N SER A 30 -42.29 -2.53 16.67
CA SER A 30 -42.95 -3.03 17.89
C SER A 30 -44.45 -2.72 17.93
N LEU A 31 -44.88 -1.58 17.38
CA LEU A 31 -46.30 -1.18 17.33
C LEU A 31 -47.14 -2.05 16.39
N GLU A 32 -46.53 -2.65 15.36
CA GLU A 32 -47.19 -3.63 14.50
C GLU A 32 -47.54 -4.93 15.25
N ASN A 33 -46.94 -5.14 16.42
CA ASN A 33 -47.06 -6.35 17.23
C ASN A 33 -46.86 -7.63 16.41
N PRO A 34 -45.80 -7.77 15.58
CA PRO A 34 -45.64 -8.94 14.73
C PRO A 34 -45.52 -10.23 15.54
N ASP A 35 -45.97 -11.34 14.95
CA ASP A 35 -45.68 -12.66 15.52
C ASP A 35 -44.28 -13.12 15.08
N ILE A 36 -43.91 -12.80 13.83
CA ILE A 36 -42.61 -13.12 13.22
C ILE A 36 -42.09 -11.88 12.49
N VAL A 37 -40.81 -11.57 12.70
CA VAL A 37 -40.06 -10.57 11.94
C VAL A 37 -39.02 -11.30 11.09
N VAL A 38 -39.16 -11.19 9.78
CA VAL A 38 -38.25 -11.81 8.80
C VAL A 38 -37.23 -10.77 8.37
N LEU A 39 -36.00 -10.93 8.86
CA LEU A 39 -34.85 -10.08 8.61
C LEU A 39 -34.22 -10.48 7.27
N ILE A 40 -34.27 -9.56 6.31
CA ILE A 40 -33.80 -9.74 4.94
C ILE A 40 -32.33 -9.38 4.85
N ALA A 41 -31.62 -10.18 4.08
CA ALA A 41 -30.17 -10.18 4.03
C ALA A 41 -29.54 -10.44 5.42
N ARG A 42 -28.30 -10.92 5.40
CA ARG A 42 -27.60 -11.25 6.65
C ARG A 42 -27.30 -10.01 7.51
N LYS A 43 -27.26 -8.82 6.88
CA LYS A 43 -27.06 -7.54 7.55
C LYS A 43 -28.16 -7.22 8.55
N ALA A 44 -29.43 -7.40 8.19
CA ALA A 44 -30.53 -7.07 9.10
C ALA A 44 -30.47 -7.94 10.37
N VAL A 45 -30.09 -9.21 10.26
CA VAL A 45 -29.85 -10.08 11.43
C VAL A 45 -28.76 -9.50 12.33
N CYS A 46 -27.61 -9.14 11.75
CA CYS A 46 -26.50 -8.53 12.49
C CYS A 46 -26.86 -7.14 13.07
N LEU A 47 -27.68 -6.35 12.38
CA LEU A 47 -28.16 -5.05 12.85
C LEU A 47 -29.03 -5.20 14.11
N PHE A 48 -29.88 -6.22 14.17
CA PHE A 48 -30.68 -6.49 15.36
C PHE A 48 -29.86 -7.05 16.52
N ASP A 49 -28.75 -7.74 16.25
CA ASP A 49 -27.77 -8.07 17.30
C ASP A 49 -27.05 -6.80 17.80
N LEU A 50 -26.77 -5.85 16.91
CA LEU A 50 -26.18 -4.55 17.26
C LEU A 50 -27.09 -3.70 18.16
N PHE A 51 -28.42 -3.87 18.06
CA PHE A 51 -29.38 -3.15 18.90
C PHE A 51 -29.14 -3.39 20.40
N ASP A 52 -28.69 -4.58 20.80
CA ASP A 52 -28.35 -4.88 22.19
C ASP A 52 -27.22 -3.98 22.71
N TYR A 53 -26.24 -3.66 21.85
CA TYR A 53 -25.11 -2.80 22.20
C TYR A 53 -25.47 -1.31 22.18
N LEU A 54 -26.36 -0.92 21.27
CA LEU A 54 -26.87 0.45 21.17
C LEU A 54 -27.91 0.79 22.26
N GLY A 55 -28.43 -0.23 22.97
CA GLY A 55 -29.54 -0.08 23.91
C GLY A 55 -30.84 0.30 23.19
N ILE A 56 -31.09 -0.33 22.04
CA ILE A 56 -32.33 -0.21 21.27
C ILE A 56 -33.17 -1.45 21.57
N ASP A 57 -34.39 -1.25 22.06
CA ASP A 57 -35.29 -2.36 22.35
C ASP A 57 -35.68 -3.08 21.04
N LYS A 58 -35.62 -4.40 21.03
CA LYS A 58 -36.10 -5.24 19.92
C LYS A 58 -37.61 -5.48 20.02
N PRO A 59 -38.31 -5.70 18.88
CA PRO A 59 -39.72 -6.07 18.92
C PRO A 59 -39.90 -7.40 19.66
N LYS A 60 -41.00 -7.53 20.40
CA LYS A 60 -41.38 -8.77 21.13
C LYS A 60 -41.99 -9.80 20.17
N ALA A 61 -41.19 -10.20 19.18
CA ALA A 61 -41.57 -11.13 18.13
C ALA A 61 -40.47 -12.18 17.95
N GLU A 62 -40.78 -13.23 17.20
CA GLU A 62 -39.76 -14.15 16.74
C GLU A 62 -38.94 -13.51 15.63
N LEU A 63 -37.62 -13.34 15.85
CA LEU A 63 -36.70 -12.80 14.85
C LEU A 63 -36.11 -13.97 14.06
N VAL A 64 -36.27 -13.96 12.75
CA VAL A 64 -35.77 -15.00 11.85
C VAL A 64 -35.15 -14.37 10.61
N SER A 65 -34.22 -15.05 9.94
CA SER A 65 -33.69 -14.63 8.66
C SER A 65 -34.62 -15.03 7.50
N ASP A 66 -34.35 -14.48 6.33
CA ASP A 66 -35.04 -14.77 5.07
C ASP A 66 -35.08 -16.26 4.69
N THR A 67 -34.19 -17.09 5.23
CA THR A 67 -34.22 -18.56 5.12
C THR A 67 -35.50 -19.21 5.60
N ILE A 68 -36.27 -18.56 6.47
CA ILE A 68 -37.58 -19.05 6.90
C ILE A 68 -38.55 -19.20 5.71
N LEU A 69 -38.31 -18.46 4.63
CA LEU A 69 -39.11 -18.52 3.41
C LEU A 69 -38.85 -19.81 2.61
N ASP A 70 -37.75 -20.51 2.88
CA ASP A 70 -37.44 -21.83 2.29
C ASP A 70 -38.08 -23.00 3.09
N LEU A 71 -38.70 -22.73 4.24
CA LEU A 71 -39.44 -23.71 5.02
C LEU A 71 -40.85 -23.93 4.46
N ASN A 72 -41.47 -25.05 4.84
CA ASN A 72 -42.86 -25.33 4.51
C ASN A 72 -43.75 -24.13 4.91
N PRO A 73 -44.53 -23.56 3.97
CA PRO A 73 -45.40 -22.40 4.22
C PRO A 73 -46.39 -22.54 5.38
N LYS A 74 -46.69 -23.77 5.82
CA LYS A 74 -47.43 -24.04 7.06
C LYS A 74 -46.84 -23.31 8.28
N TYR A 75 -45.53 -23.10 8.30
CA TYR A 75 -44.84 -22.43 9.40
C TYR A 75 -45.32 -20.99 9.62
N LEU A 76 -45.65 -20.27 8.53
CA LEU A 76 -46.07 -18.88 8.55
C LEU A 76 -47.60 -18.70 8.55
N HIS A 77 -48.36 -19.78 8.39
CA HIS A 77 -49.83 -19.70 8.30
C HIS A 77 -50.45 -19.13 9.59
N GLY A 78 -51.36 -18.17 9.40
CA GLY A 78 -52.06 -17.49 10.50
C GLY A 78 -51.17 -16.56 11.34
N LYS A 79 -49.92 -16.32 10.94
CA LYS A 79 -49.00 -15.38 11.61
C LYS A 79 -49.06 -14.01 10.97
N ARG A 80 -48.84 -12.97 11.78
CA ARG A 80 -48.55 -11.60 11.31
C ARG A 80 -47.06 -11.49 11.07
N VAL A 81 -46.69 -11.44 9.80
CA VAL A 81 -45.30 -11.40 9.36
C VAL A 81 -44.92 -9.96 9.04
N VAL A 82 -43.79 -9.48 9.56
CA VAL A 82 -43.18 -8.22 9.11
C VAL A 82 -41.82 -8.53 8.52
N VAL A 83 -41.64 -8.19 7.25
CA VAL A 83 -40.38 -8.32 6.52
C VAL A 83 -39.59 -7.04 6.73
N VAL A 84 -38.32 -7.17 7.13
CA VAL A 84 -37.45 -6.05 7.51
C VAL A 84 -36.16 -6.09 6.71
N ASP A 85 -35.80 -4.98 6.09
CA ASP A 85 -34.49 -4.79 5.47
C ASP A 85 -33.79 -3.55 6.05
N ASP A 86 -32.46 -3.55 6.03
CA ASP A 86 -31.66 -2.40 6.44
C ASP A 86 -31.71 -1.28 5.38
N THR A 87 -31.70 -1.69 4.10
CA THR A 87 -31.47 -0.82 2.96
C THR A 87 -32.32 -1.21 1.75
N LEU A 88 -33.07 -0.26 1.21
CA LEU A 88 -33.84 -0.40 -0.03
C LEU A 88 -33.14 0.35 -1.16
N ILE A 89 -32.44 -0.39 -2.03
CA ILE A 89 -31.79 0.18 -3.21
C ILE A 89 -32.71 0.11 -4.43
N LEU A 90 -32.96 -1.09 -4.98
CA LEU A 90 -33.90 -1.27 -6.10
C LEU A 90 -35.27 -1.80 -5.66
N GLY A 91 -35.30 -2.63 -4.62
CA GLY A 91 -36.51 -3.30 -4.14
C GLY A 91 -36.81 -4.67 -4.75
N SER A 92 -35.97 -5.16 -5.67
CA SER A 92 -36.20 -6.43 -6.38
C SER A 92 -36.27 -7.66 -5.47
N THR A 93 -35.52 -7.68 -4.36
CA THR A 93 -35.57 -8.77 -3.37
C THR A 93 -36.88 -8.73 -2.60
N LEU A 94 -37.21 -7.57 -2.03
CA LEU A 94 -38.42 -7.39 -1.23
C LEU A 94 -39.70 -7.57 -2.06
N LYS A 95 -39.71 -7.18 -3.35
CA LYS A 95 -40.81 -7.47 -4.29
C LYS A 95 -41.05 -8.98 -4.39
N LYS A 96 -40.02 -9.77 -4.69
CA LYS A 96 -40.15 -11.24 -4.81
C LYS A 96 -40.66 -11.88 -3.52
N ILE A 97 -40.17 -11.40 -2.37
CA ILE A 97 -40.62 -11.89 -1.06
C ILE A 97 -42.08 -11.52 -0.82
N LYS A 98 -42.48 -10.30 -1.17
CA LYS A 98 -43.88 -9.85 -1.08
C LYS A 98 -44.79 -10.73 -1.91
N GLU A 99 -44.47 -10.89 -3.20
CA GLU A 99 -45.23 -11.69 -4.15
C GLU A 99 -45.36 -13.13 -3.64
N HIS A 100 -44.26 -13.72 -3.16
CA HIS A 100 -44.28 -15.07 -2.60
C HIS A 100 -45.19 -15.20 -1.37
N LEU A 101 -45.13 -14.24 -0.44
CA LEU A 101 -45.99 -14.25 0.75
C LEU A 101 -47.47 -14.00 0.40
N ASP A 102 -47.73 -13.12 -0.56
CA ASP A 102 -49.08 -12.81 -1.06
C ASP A 102 -49.69 -14.03 -1.77
N GLU A 103 -48.92 -14.75 -2.61
CA GLU A 103 -49.33 -16.01 -3.26
C GLU A 103 -49.72 -17.09 -2.24
N LEU A 104 -49.03 -17.13 -1.11
CA LEU A 104 -49.30 -18.04 0.01
C LEU A 104 -50.42 -17.56 0.94
N ASN A 105 -51.06 -16.41 0.65
CA ASN A 105 -52.05 -15.75 1.50
C ASN A 105 -51.56 -15.47 2.93
N ILE A 106 -50.27 -15.18 3.09
CA ILE A 106 -49.66 -14.83 4.38
C ILE A 106 -49.78 -13.31 4.58
N LYS A 107 -50.39 -12.90 5.69
CA LYS A 107 -50.49 -11.48 6.05
C LYS A 107 -49.11 -10.92 6.35
N ASN A 108 -48.61 -10.07 5.46
CA ASN A 108 -47.29 -9.48 5.54
C ASN A 108 -47.33 -7.94 5.51
N LYS A 109 -46.29 -7.33 6.07
CA LYS A 109 -45.90 -5.92 5.87
C LYS A 109 -44.40 -5.84 5.61
N ILE A 110 -43.96 -4.78 4.94
CA ILE A 110 -42.55 -4.55 4.59
C ILE A 110 -42.08 -3.24 5.22
N PHE A 111 -41.03 -3.36 6.02
CA PHE A 111 -40.39 -2.26 6.74
C PHE A 111 -38.96 -2.16 6.27
N VAL A 112 -38.52 -0.95 5.97
CA VAL A 112 -37.12 -0.69 5.61
C VAL A 112 -36.61 0.45 6.46
N PHE A 113 -35.39 0.30 6.99
CA PHE A 113 -34.78 1.42 7.70
C PHE A 113 -34.49 2.59 6.74
N CYS A 114 -33.68 2.42 5.69
CA CYS A 114 -33.45 3.50 4.73
C CYS A 114 -33.69 3.11 3.27
N ALA A 115 -34.19 4.07 2.49
CA ALA A 115 -34.41 3.92 1.05
C ALA A 115 -33.52 4.88 0.25
N ASP A 116 -32.90 4.35 -0.82
CA ASP A 116 -32.11 5.10 -1.78
C ASP A 116 -33.02 6.00 -2.64
N LYS A 117 -32.90 7.31 -2.49
CA LYS A 117 -33.72 8.32 -3.19
C LYS A 117 -33.58 8.30 -4.71
N VAL A 118 -32.48 7.77 -5.23
CA VAL A 118 -32.13 7.86 -6.65
C VAL A 118 -32.48 6.56 -7.36
N HIS A 119 -32.10 5.42 -6.79
CA HIS A 119 -32.21 4.14 -7.48
C HIS A 119 -33.51 3.38 -7.18
N TRP A 120 -34.20 3.68 -6.08
CA TRP A 120 -35.43 2.99 -5.72
C TRP A 120 -36.59 3.44 -6.61
N SER A 121 -37.25 2.46 -7.22
CA SER A 121 -38.48 2.66 -7.99
C SER A 121 -39.70 2.25 -7.18
N LYS A 122 -40.65 3.18 -7.02
CA LYS A 122 -41.93 2.96 -6.36
C LYS A 122 -42.84 2.02 -7.16
N GLU A 123 -42.66 1.99 -8.47
CA GLU A 123 -43.36 1.09 -9.39
C GLU A 123 -43.00 -0.37 -9.13
N LEU A 124 -41.77 -0.62 -8.65
CA LEU A 124 -41.30 -1.96 -8.35
C LEU A 124 -41.77 -2.44 -6.97
N LEU A 125 -41.67 -1.58 -5.94
CA LEU A 125 -42.16 -1.89 -4.60
C LEU A 125 -42.41 -0.61 -3.81
N ILE A 126 -43.51 -0.58 -3.06
CA ILE A 126 -43.78 0.42 -2.02
C ILE A 126 -43.80 -0.29 -0.67
N PRO A 127 -42.79 -0.09 0.20
CA PRO A 127 -42.82 -0.58 1.58
C PRO A 127 -43.97 0.03 2.38
N ASP A 128 -44.46 -0.70 3.37
CA ASP A 128 -45.45 -0.20 4.33
C ASP A 128 -44.85 0.86 5.27
N TYR A 129 -43.54 0.80 5.52
CA TYR A 129 -42.82 1.76 6.34
C TYR A 129 -41.39 2.00 5.86
N ILE A 130 -40.97 3.26 5.82
CA ILE A 130 -39.60 3.70 5.56
C ILE A 130 -39.25 4.74 6.64
N GLU A 131 -38.18 4.51 7.40
CA GLU A 131 -37.74 5.47 8.43
C GLU A 131 -37.02 6.66 7.79
N GLU A 132 -36.05 6.39 6.91
CA GLU A 132 -35.18 7.41 6.33
C GLU A 132 -35.13 7.33 4.81
N TYR A 133 -35.11 8.50 4.16
CA TYR A 133 -34.77 8.60 2.75
C TYR A 133 -33.36 9.18 2.63
N MET A 134 -32.46 8.41 2.02
CA MET A 134 -31.04 8.72 1.92
C MET A 134 -30.62 8.80 0.45
N ASN A 135 -29.66 9.65 0.12
CA ASN A 135 -29.02 9.57 -1.20
C ASN A 135 -28.09 8.32 -1.26
N PRO A 136 -27.64 7.89 -2.44
CA PRO A 136 -26.78 6.71 -2.58
C PRO A 136 -25.53 6.76 -1.67
N GLN A 137 -24.95 7.95 -1.49
CA GLN A 137 -23.77 8.12 -0.64
C GLN A 137 -24.06 7.88 0.84
N GLN A 138 -25.19 8.38 1.33
CA GLN A 138 -25.65 8.17 2.70
C GLN A 138 -25.99 6.70 2.96
N VAL A 139 -26.61 6.01 1.99
CA VAL A 139 -26.89 4.56 2.08
C VAL A 139 -25.58 3.78 2.18
N LEU A 140 -24.58 4.05 1.32
CA LEU A 140 -23.30 3.35 1.42
C LEU A 140 -22.60 3.65 2.75
N SER A 141 -22.56 4.92 3.17
CA SER A 141 -21.96 5.30 4.44
C SER A 141 -22.62 4.57 5.62
N PHE A 142 -23.94 4.39 5.57
CA PHE A 142 -24.67 3.60 6.57
C PHE A 142 -24.24 2.13 6.55
N CYS A 143 -24.23 1.47 5.37
CA CYS A 143 -23.74 0.10 5.22
C CYS A 143 -22.28 -0.07 5.74
N MET A 144 -21.42 0.91 5.48
CA MET A 144 -20.03 0.90 5.97
C MET A 144 -19.97 0.98 7.50
N SER A 145 -20.78 1.85 8.10
CA SER A 145 -20.86 1.98 9.56
C SER A 145 -21.41 0.72 10.21
N GLU A 146 -22.39 0.06 9.59
CA GLU A 146 -22.89 -1.25 10.06
C GLU A 146 -21.81 -2.32 10.05
N VAL A 147 -21.12 -2.49 8.92
CA VAL A 147 -20.05 -3.50 8.80
C VAL A 147 -18.95 -3.26 9.84
N LYS A 148 -18.51 -2.01 10.02
CA LYS A 148 -17.54 -1.65 11.07
C LYS A 148 -18.06 -1.95 12.47
N ALA A 149 -19.32 -1.61 12.74
CA ALA A 149 -19.95 -1.89 14.03
C ALA A 149 -20.03 -3.39 14.32
N PHE A 150 -20.36 -4.22 13.31
CA PHE A 150 -20.39 -5.67 13.43
C PHE A 150 -19.00 -6.24 13.78
N SER A 151 -17.94 -5.75 13.13
CA SER A 151 -16.56 -6.11 13.46
C SER A 151 -16.21 -5.76 14.91
N MET A 152 -16.57 -4.56 15.39
CA MET A 152 -16.33 -4.12 16.77
C MET A 152 -17.01 -5.00 17.83
N ILE A 153 -18.21 -5.51 17.55
CA ILE A 153 -18.92 -6.43 18.46
C ILE A 153 -18.58 -7.91 18.21
N SER A 154 -17.58 -8.19 17.37
CA SER A 154 -17.21 -9.55 16.99
C SER A 154 -18.39 -10.36 16.43
N ARG A 155 -19.24 -9.72 15.62
CA ARG A 155 -20.39 -10.35 14.97
C ARG A 155 -20.05 -10.63 13.49
N PRO A 156 -19.81 -11.91 13.12
CA PRO A 156 -19.60 -12.27 11.72
C PRO A 156 -20.80 -11.89 10.86
N TYR A 157 -20.51 -11.48 9.62
CA TYR A 157 -21.53 -11.29 8.59
C TYR A 157 -22.15 -12.62 8.11
N ILE A 158 -21.52 -13.76 8.40
CA ILE A 158 -21.94 -15.08 7.95
C ILE A 158 -22.77 -15.78 9.04
N ILE A 159 -24.09 -15.61 8.97
CA ILE A 159 -25.05 -16.18 9.93
C ILE A 159 -25.43 -17.66 9.64
N ASP A 160 -24.98 -18.23 8.52
CA ASP A 160 -25.30 -19.61 8.14
C ASP A 160 -24.52 -20.67 8.95
N TYR A 161 -23.66 -20.24 9.87
CA TYR A 161 -22.79 -21.09 10.66
C TYR A 161 -23.00 -20.84 12.16
N PRO A 162 -22.86 -21.87 13.00
CA PRO A 162 -23.06 -21.74 14.43
C PRO A 162 -21.95 -20.88 15.04
N ILE A 163 -22.30 -20.03 15.99
CA ILE A 163 -21.33 -19.25 16.75
C ILE A 163 -21.52 -19.45 18.24
N THR A 164 -20.42 -19.47 18.99
CA THR A 164 -20.47 -19.64 20.44
C THR A 164 -20.82 -18.34 21.16
N ASN A 165 -21.18 -18.47 22.44
CA ASN A 165 -21.01 -17.40 23.43
C ASN A 165 -19.52 -17.02 23.59
N PHE A 166 -19.27 -15.99 24.38
CA PHE A 166 -17.92 -15.59 24.74
C PHE A 166 -17.46 -16.38 25.98
N SER A 167 -16.23 -16.89 25.94
CA SER A 167 -15.51 -17.41 27.10
C SER A 167 -14.29 -16.53 27.38
N GLU A 168 -13.94 -16.36 28.67
CA GLU A 168 -12.73 -15.64 29.05
C GLU A 168 -11.49 -16.54 28.90
N ILE A 169 -10.43 -15.98 28.35
CA ILE A 169 -9.09 -16.57 28.30
C ILE A 169 -8.07 -15.47 28.66
N ASN A 170 -6.90 -15.85 29.14
CA ASN A 170 -5.81 -14.89 29.36
C ASN A 170 -4.84 -14.92 28.18
N ASP A 171 -4.04 -13.86 28.05
CA ASP A 171 -3.13 -13.69 26.92
C ASP A 171 -2.12 -14.84 26.82
N VAL A 172 -1.62 -15.35 27.96
CA VAL A 172 -0.70 -16.51 28.01
C VAL A 172 -1.31 -17.74 27.33
N ARG A 173 -2.59 -18.03 27.59
CA ARG A 173 -3.28 -19.17 26.99
C ARG A 173 -3.65 -18.92 25.54
N LEU A 174 -3.95 -17.68 25.16
CA LEU A 174 -4.14 -17.30 23.76
C LEU A 174 -2.85 -17.49 22.95
N GLU A 175 -1.69 -17.11 23.50
CA GLU A 175 -0.40 -17.38 22.86
C GLU A 175 -0.12 -18.89 22.76
N LYS A 176 -0.37 -19.66 23.83
CA LYS A 176 -0.28 -21.13 23.77
C LYS A 176 -1.18 -21.74 22.70
N LEU A 177 -2.40 -21.22 22.52
CA LEU A 177 -3.30 -21.68 21.48
C LEU A 177 -2.69 -21.49 20.09
N LYS A 178 -1.98 -20.38 19.85
CA LYS A 178 -1.30 -20.11 18.58
C LYS A 178 -0.13 -21.06 18.31
N GLU A 179 0.43 -21.67 19.36
CA GLU A 179 1.58 -22.57 19.30
C GLU A 179 1.21 -24.06 19.18
N LEU A 180 -0.09 -24.42 19.24
CA LEU A 180 -0.52 -25.82 19.22
C LEU A 180 -0.16 -26.53 17.91
N CYS A 181 0.46 -27.71 18.02
CA CYS A 181 1.04 -28.43 16.88
C CYS A 181 0.03 -28.89 15.82
N GLU A 182 -1.21 -29.23 16.18
CA GLU A 182 -2.20 -29.80 15.24
C GLU A 182 -3.08 -28.77 14.55
N ILE A 183 -2.77 -27.49 14.73
CA ILE A 183 -3.50 -26.39 14.13
C ILE A 183 -2.55 -25.35 13.54
N SER A 184 -3.07 -24.55 12.63
CA SER A 184 -2.39 -23.38 12.07
C SER A 184 -3.27 -22.17 12.32
N VAL A 185 -2.79 -21.25 13.16
CA VAL A 185 -3.51 -20.03 13.52
C VAL A 185 -2.98 -18.87 12.69
N ILE A 186 -3.84 -18.28 11.87
CA ILE A 186 -3.48 -17.18 10.98
C ILE A 186 -4.26 -15.94 11.43
N PRO A 187 -3.58 -14.84 11.81
CA PRO A 187 -4.27 -13.58 12.07
C PRO A 187 -4.89 -13.05 10.78
N ILE A 188 -6.19 -12.79 10.81
CA ILE A 188 -6.84 -12.00 9.77
C ILE A 188 -6.69 -10.56 10.21
N SER A 189 -5.83 -9.87 9.51
CA SER A 189 -5.48 -8.52 9.84
C SER A 189 -6.51 -7.60 9.18
N LEU A 190 -7.64 -7.51 9.89
CA LEU A 190 -8.61 -6.43 9.80
C LEU A 190 -8.46 -5.70 11.12
N SER A 191 -7.30 -5.09 11.34
CA SER A 191 -7.15 -4.29 12.56
C SER A 191 -8.07 -3.10 12.40
N ASP A 192 -9.21 -3.15 13.08
CA ASP A 192 -9.89 -1.92 13.45
C ASP A 192 -8.81 -1.05 14.11
N SER A 193 -8.71 0.20 13.66
CA SER A 193 -7.83 1.22 14.23
C SER A 193 -7.89 1.29 15.77
N SER A 194 -8.99 0.81 16.36
CA SER A 194 -9.21 0.70 17.80
C SER A 194 -8.38 -0.40 18.50
N GLY A 195 -7.90 -1.42 17.79
CA GLY A 195 -7.20 -2.59 18.36
C GLY A 195 -8.06 -3.47 19.28
N MET A 196 -9.40 -3.30 19.24
CA MET A 196 -10.31 -3.91 20.21
C MET A 196 -10.61 -5.37 19.95
N VAL A 197 -10.68 -5.73 18.68
CA VAL A 197 -11.00 -7.09 18.23
C VAL A 197 -9.87 -7.58 17.35
N ALA A 198 -9.27 -8.70 17.75
CA ALA A 198 -8.38 -9.48 16.92
C ALA A 198 -9.15 -10.66 16.31
N LEU A 199 -8.95 -10.87 15.00
CA LEU A 199 -9.56 -11.96 14.26
C LEU A 199 -8.49 -12.97 13.89
N TYR A 200 -8.77 -14.24 14.12
CA TYR A 200 -7.90 -15.33 13.68
C TYR A 200 -8.72 -16.36 12.91
N THR A 201 -8.08 -17.01 11.95
CA THR A 201 -8.58 -18.22 11.32
C THR A 201 -7.67 -19.38 11.68
N VAL A 202 -8.27 -20.46 12.14
CA VAL A 202 -7.60 -21.69 12.55
C VAL A 202 -7.89 -22.76 11.51
N PHE A 203 -6.84 -23.25 10.87
CA PHE A 203 -6.89 -24.44 10.03
C PHE A 203 -6.44 -25.66 10.81
N LEU A 204 -7.09 -26.80 10.54
CA LEU A 204 -6.77 -28.07 11.18
C LEU A 204 -5.66 -28.76 10.38
N LYS A 205 -4.66 -29.35 11.05
CA LYS A 205 -3.67 -30.19 10.36
C LYS A 205 -4.19 -31.61 10.15
N SER A 206 -3.42 -32.41 9.41
CA SER A 206 -3.85 -33.70 8.88
C SER A 206 -4.39 -34.66 9.95
N ALA A 207 -3.82 -34.72 11.15
CA ALA A 207 -4.30 -35.64 12.18
C ALA A 207 -5.66 -35.21 12.75
N LEU A 208 -5.84 -33.91 13.03
CA LEU A 208 -7.10 -33.39 13.55
C LEU A 208 -8.20 -33.37 12.46
N LYS A 209 -7.85 -33.08 11.20
CA LYS A 209 -8.75 -33.25 10.04
C LYS A 209 -9.20 -34.70 9.89
N LYS A 210 -8.27 -35.65 10.00
CA LYS A 210 -8.60 -37.08 9.95
C LYS A 210 -9.54 -37.46 11.10
N SER A 211 -9.24 -37.03 12.33
CA SER A 211 -10.12 -37.26 13.48
C SER A 211 -11.52 -36.68 13.27
N PHE A 212 -11.63 -35.50 12.66
CA PHE A 212 -12.93 -34.94 12.29
C PHE A 212 -13.69 -35.87 11.34
N TYR A 213 -13.06 -36.29 10.24
CA TYR A 213 -13.69 -37.19 9.27
C TYR A 213 -13.99 -38.59 9.84
N ASP A 214 -13.14 -39.12 10.70
CA ASP A 214 -13.39 -40.40 11.39
C ASP A 214 -14.65 -40.31 12.28
N ASN A 215 -14.93 -39.13 12.86
CA ASN A 215 -16.10 -38.90 13.70
C ASN A 215 -17.39 -38.69 12.90
N ILE A 216 -17.35 -38.01 11.75
CA ILE A 216 -18.55 -37.71 10.96
C ILE A 216 -18.80 -38.70 9.81
N GLY A 217 -17.78 -39.47 9.41
CA GLY A 217 -17.78 -40.30 8.22
C GLY A 217 -16.75 -39.86 7.18
N SER A 218 -15.89 -40.79 6.75
CA SER A 218 -14.84 -40.53 5.76
C SER A 218 -15.37 -40.08 4.40
N GLY A 219 -16.63 -40.41 4.08
CA GLY A 219 -17.32 -39.97 2.87
C GLY A 219 -17.39 -38.45 2.71
N PHE A 220 -17.43 -37.71 3.82
CA PHE A 220 -17.46 -36.24 3.78
C PHE A 220 -16.17 -35.63 3.24
N SER A 221 -15.02 -36.32 3.33
CA SER A 221 -13.74 -35.81 2.85
C SER A 221 -13.73 -35.51 1.34
N GLY A 222 -14.57 -36.19 0.56
CA GLY A 222 -14.70 -35.96 -0.88
C GLY A 222 -15.50 -34.72 -1.27
N ILE A 223 -16.35 -34.22 -0.37
CA ILE A 223 -17.33 -33.14 -0.67
C ILE A 223 -17.10 -31.86 0.14
N VAL A 224 -16.14 -31.86 1.07
CA VAL A 224 -15.79 -30.68 1.85
C VAL A 224 -14.68 -29.90 1.14
N ASP A 225 -14.97 -28.64 0.83
CA ASP A 225 -14.04 -27.71 0.18
C ASP A 225 -13.11 -27.00 1.19
N VAL A 226 -13.65 -26.60 2.35
CA VAL A 226 -12.93 -25.86 3.40
C VAL A 226 -13.42 -26.29 4.78
N ILE A 227 -12.48 -26.53 5.70
CA ILE A 227 -12.72 -26.73 7.13
C ILE A 227 -11.86 -25.75 7.91
N LYS A 228 -12.48 -24.87 8.70
CA LYS A 228 -11.74 -23.92 9.54
C LYS A 228 -12.57 -23.48 10.75
N VAL A 229 -11.89 -22.91 11.75
CA VAL A 229 -12.53 -22.26 12.89
C VAL A 229 -12.07 -20.81 12.95
N ARG A 230 -12.99 -19.86 12.87
CA ARG A 230 -12.67 -18.45 13.08
C ARG A 230 -12.77 -18.10 14.56
N LEU A 231 -11.75 -17.44 15.09
CA LEU A 231 -11.70 -16.93 16.46
C LEU A 231 -11.93 -15.42 16.42
N TYR A 232 -12.86 -14.94 17.22
CA TYR A 232 -13.03 -13.52 17.48
C TYR A 232 -12.58 -13.25 18.91
N VAL A 233 -11.56 -12.44 19.05
CA VAL A 233 -10.89 -12.17 20.32
C VAL A 233 -11.06 -10.70 20.65
N SER A 234 -11.83 -10.39 21.68
CA SER A 234 -12.01 -9.02 22.15
C SER A 234 -11.12 -8.76 23.37
N ASN A 235 -10.37 -7.67 23.35
CA ASN A 235 -9.44 -7.31 24.42
C ASN A 235 -10.14 -6.49 25.53
N TYR A 236 -10.04 -6.96 26.78
CA TYR A 236 -10.67 -6.36 27.96
C TYR A 236 -9.65 -6.20 29.10
N GLY A 237 -8.68 -5.30 28.93
CA GLY A 237 -7.60 -5.12 29.91
C GLY A 237 -6.61 -6.28 29.85
N GLU A 238 -6.37 -6.98 30.96
CA GLU A 238 -5.49 -8.17 31.04
C GLU A 238 -6.18 -9.48 30.65
N LYS A 239 -7.48 -9.43 30.31
CA LYS A 239 -8.26 -10.58 29.88
C LYS A 239 -8.72 -10.38 28.45
N CYS A 240 -8.76 -11.47 27.70
CA CYS A 240 -9.41 -11.51 26.40
C CYS A 240 -10.66 -12.39 26.46
N ARG A 241 -11.66 -12.04 25.65
CA ARG A 241 -12.87 -12.84 25.44
C ARG A 241 -12.80 -13.46 24.07
N VAL A 242 -13.01 -14.76 23.99
CA VAL A 242 -12.95 -15.52 22.75
C VAL A 242 -14.32 -16.11 22.44
N ARG A 243 -14.71 -16.05 21.18
CA ARG A 243 -15.81 -16.83 20.61
C ARG A 243 -15.37 -17.53 19.33
N LEU A 244 -16.01 -18.65 19.03
CA LEU A 244 -15.68 -19.51 17.91
C LEU A 244 -16.80 -19.49 16.86
N LEU A 245 -16.41 -19.43 15.59
CA LEU A 245 -17.27 -19.65 14.42
C LEU A 245 -16.64 -20.78 13.59
N PRO A 246 -16.96 -22.06 13.86
CA PRO A 246 -16.56 -23.16 12.99
C PRO A 246 -17.28 -23.08 11.64
N ILE A 247 -16.55 -23.36 10.56
CA ILE A 247 -17.02 -23.27 9.18
C ILE A 247 -16.64 -24.56 8.45
N VAL A 248 -17.67 -25.26 7.97
CA VAL A 248 -17.54 -26.34 6.99
C VAL A 248 -18.22 -25.92 5.69
N MET A 249 -17.42 -25.73 4.64
CA MET A 249 -17.90 -25.38 3.31
C MET A 249 -17.92 -26.61 2.42
N LEU A 250 -19.06 -26.86 1.77
CA LEU A 250 -19.23 -28.01 0.87
C LEU A 250 -19.03 -27.58 -0.58
N SER A 251 -18.47 -28.48 -1.38
CA SER A 251 -18.39 -28.36 -2.83
C SER A 251 -19.79 -28.32 -3.47
N PRO A 252 -19.92 -27.87 -4.73
CA PRO A 252 -21.16 -28.01 -5.50
C PRO A 252 -21.65 -29.46 -5.56
N MET A 253 -22.95 -29.66 -5.35
CA MET A 253 -23.59 -30.99 -5.30
C MET A 253 -24.95 -31.00 -6.01
N LYS A 254 -25.34 -32.17 -6.52
CA LYS A 254 -26.70 -32.40 -7.03
C LYS A 254 -27.72 -32.38 -5.90
N ALA A 255 -28.94 -31.96 -6.21
CA ALA A 255 -30.05 -31.89 -5.27
C ALA A 255 -30.34 -33.26 -4.65
N GLU A 256 -30.29 -34.34 -5.45
CA GLU A 256 -30.49 -35.72 -4.98
C GLU A 256 -29.45 -36.14 -3.92
N GLU A 257 -28.19 -35.76 -4.10
CA GLU A 257 -27.12 -36.07 -3.14
C GLU A 257 -27.28 -35.29 -1.84
N ILE A 258 -27.69 -34.02 -1.93
CA ILE A 258 -28.02 -33.22 -0.75
C ILE A 258 -29.17 -33.85 0.03
N GLU A 259 -30.22 -34.32 -0.64
CA GLU A 259 -31.34 -35.00 0.03
C GLU A 259 -30.86 -36.29 0.70
N LYS A 260 -30.08 -37.14 0.01
CA LYS A 260 -29.53 -38.37 0.60
C LYS A 260 -28.74 -38.11 1.88
N ILE A 261 -27.84 -37.12 1.85
CA ILE A 261 -27.03 -36.74 3.02
C ILE A 261 -27.93 -36.22 4.15
N PHE A 262 -28.89 -35.34 3.83
CA PHE A 262 -29.82 -34.78 4.81
C PHE A 262 -30.63 -35.88 5.49
N ARG A 263 -31.25 -36.78 4.72
CA ARG A 263 -32.02 -37.93 5.23
C ARG A 263 -31.16 -38.84 6.08
N PHE A 264 -29.91 -39.11 5.67
CA PHE A 264 -29.00 -39.90 6.48
C PHE A 264 -28.76 -39.27 7.86
N ILE A 265 -28.46 -37.96 7.89
CA ILE A 265 -28.17 -37.24 9.14
C ILE A 265 -29.36 -37.34 10.10
N ILE A 266 -30.58 -37.06 9.62
CA ILE A 266 -31.78 -37.05 10.47
C ILE A 266 -32.32 -38.46 10.79
N SER A 267 -32.00 -39.49 9.99
CA SER A 267 -32.46 -40.87 10.21
C SER A 267 -32.03 -41.47 11.56
N SER A 268 -30.98 -40.89 12.16
CA SER A 268 -30.45 -41.29 13.46
C SER A 268 -31.30 -40.80 14.65
N TYR A 269 -32.27 -39.92 14.42
CA TYR A 269 -33.01 -39.24 15.47
C TYR A 269 -34.40 -39.84 15.73
N ASP A 270 -35.34 -39.68 14.79
CA ASP A 270 -36.71 -40.20 14.89
C ASP A 270 -37.38 -40.24 13.49
N ASN A 271 -38.14 -41.30 13.20
CA ASN A 271 -38.87 -41.49 11.94
C ASN A 271 -40.07 -40.53 11.76
N ASN A 272 -40.47 -39.80 12.82
CA ASN A 272 -41.52 -38.77 12.76
C ASN A 272 -40.96 -37.36 13.02
N SER A 273 -39.73 -37.08 12.59
CA SER A 273 -39.11 -35.78 12.83
C SER A 273 -39.88 -34.65 12.11
N ILE A 274 -40.00 -33.49 12.77
CA ILE A 274 -40.57 -32.30 12.12
C ILE A 274 -39.70 -31.80 10.95
N PHE A 275 -38.45 -32.27 10.83
CA PHE A 275 -37.57 -31.91 9.73
C PHE A 275 -38.16 -32.32 8.38
N ASP A 276 -38.76 -33.51 8.29
CA ASP A 276 -39.38 -34.01 7.05
C ASP A 276 -40.61 -33.19 6.65
N GLU A 277 -41.33 -32.62 7.62
CA GLU A 277 -42.50 -31.77 7.36
C GLU A 277 -42.09 -30.37 6.91
N TYR A 278 -41.07 -29.78 7.54
CA TYR A 278 -40.76 -28.35 7.38
C TYR A 278 -39.57 -28.06 6.47
N ILE A 279 -38.58 -28.95 6.36
CA ILE A 279 -37.38 -28.77 5.53
C ILE A 279 -37.54 -29.56 4.23
N TYR A 280 -38.06 -28.91 3.19
CA TYR A 280 -38.28 -29.54 1.88
C TYR A 280 -37.39 -28.96 0.77
N SER A 281 -36.89 -27.74 0.92
CA SER A 281 -36.00 -27.12 -0.06
C SER A 281 -34.59 -27.68 0.06
N HIS A 282 -34.02 -28.14 -1.07
CA HIS A 282 -32.63 -28.61 -1.12
C HIS A 282 -31.61 -27.53 -0.71
N SER A 283 -31.91 -26.24 -0.96
CA SER A 283 -31.05 -25.15 -0.50
C SER A 283 -31.02 -25.06 1.03
N LEU A 284 -32.15 -25.32 1.68
CA LEU A 284 -32.24 -25.35 3.14
C LEU A 284 -31.61 -26.63 3.72
N MET A 285 -31.78 -27.77 3.05
CA MET A 285 -31.08 -29.01 3.40
C MET A 285 -29.56 -28.83 3.34
N LEU A 286 -29.04 -28.16 2.31
CA LEU A 286 -27.61 -27.85 2.23
C LEU A 286 -27.14 -26.98 3.42
N ARG A 287 -27.89 -25.91 3.75
CA ARG A 287 -27.58 -25.08 4.94
C ARG A 287 -27.62 -25.90 6.23
N PHE A 288 -28.60 -26.77 6.39
CA PHE A 288 -28.73 -27.67 7.55
C PHE A 288 -27.50 -28.58 7.67
N ILE A 289 -27.08 -29.24 6.58
CA ILE A 289 -25.90 -30.11 6.57
C ILE A 289 -24.65 -29.31 6.95
N GLN A 290 -24.45 -28.14 6.34
CA GLN A 290 -23.31 -27.28 6.67
C GLN A 290 -23.31 -26.83 8.13
N TYR A 291 -24.46 -26.46 8.67
CA TYR A 291 -24.61 -26.04 10.06
C TYR A 291 -24.31 -27.20 11.01
N TYR A 292 -24.88 -28.39 10.75
CA TYR A 292 -24.62 -29.62 11.50
C TYR A 292 -23.12 -29.97 11.54
N LEU A 293 -22.47 -30.03 10.37
CA LEU A 293 -21.05 -30.34 10.27
C LEU A 293 -20.18 -29.31 11.00
N SER A 294 -20.58 -28.04 10.96
CA SER A 294 -19.88 -26.94 11.65
C SER A 294 -20.05 -27.02 13.18
N VAL A 295 -21.23 -27.42 13.68
CA VAL A 295 -21.41 -27.72 15.11
C VAL A 295 -20.46 -28.83 15.53
N LYS A 296 -20.41 -29.94 14.78
CA LYS A 296 -19.52 -31.08 15.08
C LYS A 296 -18.03 -30.71 15.03
N LEU A 297 -17.65 -29.86 14.07
CA LEU A 297 -16.30 -29.31 14.02
C LEU A 297 -15.97 -28.52 15.29
N GLY A 298 -16.85 -27.63 15.71
CA GLY A 298 -16.59 -26.82 16.90
C GLY A 298 -16.65 -27.61 18.21
N GLU A 299 -17.54 -28.60 18.37
CA GLU A 299 -17.54 -29.51 19.53
C GLU A 299 -16.20 -30.25 19.66
N MET A 300 -15.70 -30.79 18.54
CA MET A 300 -14.40 -31.45 18.49
C MET A 300 -13.26 -30.48 18.81
N PHE A 301 -13.29 -29.28 18.21
CA PHE A 301 -12.26 -28.26 18.41
C PHE A 301 -12.22 -27.76 19.85
N ILE A 302 -13.39 -27.51 20.48
CA ILE A 302 -13.48 -27.11 21.90
C ILE A 302 -12.85 -28.19 22.80
N LYS A 303 -13.21 -29.47 22.60
CA LYS A 303 -12.62 -30.57 23.39
C LYS A 303 -11.10 -30.67 23.20
N TYR A 304 -10.61 -30.43 21.98
CA TYR A 304 -9.18 -30.40 21.68
C TYR A 304 -8.47 -29.27 22.44
N ILE A 305 -8.96 -28.02 22.35
CA ILE A 305 -8.32 -26.88 23.03
C ILE A 305 -8.41 -26.99 24.56
N GLU A 306 -9.51 -27.47 25.12
CA GLU A 306 -9.66 -27.69 26.57
C GLU A 306 -8.62 -28.69 27.08
N LYS A 307 -8.42 -29.79 26.34
CA LYS A 307 -7.43 -30.81 26.66
C LYS A 307 -6.00 -30.28 26.55
N GLU A 308 -5.64 -29.64 25.44
CA GLU A 308 -4.26 -29.21 25.18
C GLU A 308 -3.84 -28.00 26.03
N LEU A 309 -4.79 -27.13 26.40
CA LEU A 309 -4.51 -25.98 27.26
C LEU A 309 -4.70 -26.27 28.76
N ASP A 310 -5.22 -27.44 29.11
CA ASP A 310 -5.60 -27.84 30.48
C ASP A 310 -6.55 -26.82 31.13
N ILE A 311 -7.66 -26.54 30.43
CA ILE A 311 -8.68 -25.57 30.85
C ILE A 311 -10.08 -26.10 30.58
N SER A 312 -11.05 -25.56 31.33
CA SER A 312 -12.45 -25.61 30.94
C SER A 312 -12.85 -24.26 30.35
N LEU A 313 -13.47 -24.30 29.17
CA LEU A 313 -14.00 -23.14 28.49
C LEU A 313 -15.52 -23.18 28.55
N ASP A 314 -16.14 -22.07 28.95
CA ASP A 314 -17.59 -21.91 28.93
C ASP A 314 -18.05 -21.54 27.50
N LEU A 315 -17.77 -22.43 26.55
CA LEU A 315 -18.10 -22.26 25.14
C LEU A 315 -19.29 -23.16 24.76
N HIS A 316 -20.40 -22.51 24.45
CA HIS A 316 -21.64 -23.13 24.02
C HIS A 316 -22.17 -22.43 22.78
N PHE A 317 -22.70 -23.21 21.83
CA PHE A 317 -23.34 -22.65 20.65
C PHE A 317 -24.63 -21.93 21.02
N LYS A 318 -24.79 -20.72 20.47
CA LYS A 318 -25.95 -19.89 20.76
C LYS A 318 -27.19 -20.43 20.06
N SER A 319 -28.20 -20.76 20.85
CA SER A 319 -29.54 -21.14 20.39
C SER A 319 -30.19 -20.12 19.47
N THR A 320 -29.94 -18.84 19.71
CA THR A 320 -30.50 -17.76 18.90
C THR A 320 -30.09 -17.85 17.43
N GLU A 321 -28.92 -18.41 17.12
CA GLU A 321 -28.41 -18.48 15.75
C GLU A 321 -29.19 -19.50 14.91
N ILE A 322 -29.44 -20.68 15.46
CA ILE A 322 -30.24 -21.69 14.77
C ILE A 322 -31.71 -21.30 14.70
N ILE A 323 -32.23 -20.60 15.73
CA ILE A 323 -33.58 -20.04 15.70
C ILE A 323 -33.69 -18.95 14.64
N ASN A 324 -32.70 -18.07 14.52
CA ASN A 324 -32.68 -17.08 13.46
C ASN A 324 -32.70 -17.78 12.08
N LEU A 325 -31.95 -18.88 11.91
CA LEU A 325 -31.83 -19.58 10.64
C LEU A 325 -33.04 -20.46 10.26
N LEU A 326 -33.62 -21.20 11.21
CA LEU A 326 -34.67 -22.21 10.94
C LEU A 326 -36.01 -21.90 11.63
N GLY A 327 -36.11 -20.77 12.32
CA GLY A 327 -37.24 -20.50 13.20
C GLY A 327 -37.21 -21.33 14.49
N LYS A 328 -38.01 -20.91 15.46
CA LYS A 328 -38.03 -21.42 16.83
C LYS A 328 -38.49 -22.86 16.94
N LEU A 329 -39.44 -23.28 16.11
CA LEU A 329 -39.94 -24.66 16.11
C LEU A 329 -38.85 -25.62 15.64
N VAL A 330 -38.34 -25.40 14.43
CA VAL A 330 -37.34 -26.28 13.81
C VAL A 330 -35.98 -26.13 14.50
N GLY A 331 -35.60 -24.93 14.91
CA GLY A 331 -34.34 -24.67 15.62
C GLY A 331 -34.26 -25.37 16.98
N LYS A 332 -35.34 -25.39 17.77
CA LYS A 332 -35.37 -26.16 19.03
C LYS A 332 -35.31 -27.66 18.83
N GLU A 333 -35.93 -28.16 17.77
CA GLU A 333 -35.79 -29.57 17.41
C GLU A 333 -34.35 -29.88 16.99
N PHE A 334 -33.72 -28.98 16.22
CA PHE A 334 -32.32 -29.12 15.84
C PHE A 334 -31.39 -29.17 17.05
N GLU A 335 -31.59 -28.35 18.06
CA GLU A 335 -30.83 -28.41 19.31
C GLU A 335 -31.01 -29.75 20.01
N SER A 336 -32.26 -30.20 20.12
CA SER A 336 -32.59 -31.50 20.70
C SER A 336 -31.94 -32.64 19.93
N PHE A 337 -31.91 -32.53 18.60
CA PHE A 337 -31.23 -33.45 17.69
C PHE A 337 -29.73 -33.51 17.98
N ILE A 338 -29.03 -32.37 17.95
CA ILE A 338 -27.59 -32.28 18.21
C ILE A 338 -27.21 -32.92 19.56
N HIS A 339 -28.03 -32.72 20.59
CA HIS A 339 -27.78 -33.26 21.93
C HIS A 339 -28.06 -34.75 22.09
N LYS A 340 -29.04 -35.30 21.35
CA LYS A 340 -29.45 -36.72 21.49
C LYS A 340 -28.71 -37.66 20.56
N THR A 341 -28.20 -37.17 19.43
CA THR A 341 -27.55 -38.03 18.44
C THR A 341 -26.03 -38.00 18.58
N ASP A 342 -25.46 -39.16 18.88
CA ASP A 342 -24.06 -39.42 18.59
C ASP A 342 -23.85 -39.43 17.08
N CYS A 343 -22.72 -38.86 16.62
CA CYS A 343 -22.36 -38.94 15.22
C CYS A 343 -22.19 -40.42 14.83
N ARG A 344 -23.07 -40.91 13.97
CA ARG A 344 -22.82 -42.17 13.27
C ARG A 344 -21.93 -41.88 12.07
N PRO A 345 -20.82 -42.61 11.89
CA PRO A 345 -19.99 -42.44 10.70
C PRO A 345 -20.85 -42.62 9.44
N PHE A 346 -20.84 -41.62 8.57
CA PHE A 346 -21.47 -41.70 7.27
C PHE A 346 -20.52 -42.31 6.24
N GLU A 347 -20.89 -43.47 5.69
CA GLU A 347 -20.25 -44.02 4.50
C GLU A 347 -21.06 -43.59 3.26
N LEU A 348 -20.52 -42.65 2.49
CA LEU A 348 -21.01 -42.38 1.14
C LEU A 348 -20.64 -43.57 0.25
N VAL A 349 -21.61 -44.45 0.00
CA VAL A 349 -21.48 -45.54 -0.98
C VAL A 349 -21.63 -44.95 -2.38
N GLY A 350 -20.54 -44.36 -2.87
CA GLY A 350 -20.48 -43.74 -4.19
C GLY A 350 -19.57 -42.51 -4.19
N CYS A 351 -18.68 -42.39 -5.17
CA CYS A 351 -17.96 -41.15 -5.40
C CYS A 351 -18.98 -40.07 -5.77
N VAL A 352 -19.19 -39.08 -4.89
CA VAL A 352 -19.87 -37.86 -5.30
C VAL A 352 -19.03 -37.25 -6.42
N GLU A 353 -19.54 -37.31 -7.65
CA GLU A 353 -18.87 -36.67 -8.79
C GLU A 353 -18.79 -35.17 -8.49
N LYS A 354 -17.56 -34.67 -8.29
CA LYS A 354 -17.32 -33.23 -8.24
C LYS A 354 -17.73 -32.64 -9.58
N ILE A 355 -18.69 -31.72 -9.55
CA ILE A 355 -19.15 -31.03 -10.74
C ILE A 355 -18.14 -29.94 -11.06
N ASN A 356 -17.61 -29.96 -12.29
CA ASN A 356 -16.69 -28.93 -12.76
C ASN A 356 -17.48 -27.75 -13.33
N ASP A 357 -17.66 -26.70 -12.51
CA ASP A 357 -18.48 -25.52 -12.81
C ASP A 357 -17.74 -24.43 -13.63
N GLN A 358 -16.49 -24.64 -14.05
CA GLN A 358 -15.63 -23.57 -14.61
C GLN A 358 -16.21 -22.84 -15.84
N LYS A 359 -16.97 -23.52 -16.69
CA LYS A 359 -17.42 -22.93 -17.97
C LYS A 359 -18.44 -21.80 -17.83
N HIS A 360 -19.03 -21.62 -16.64
CA HIS A 360 -20.14 -20.69 -16.42
C HIS A 360 -19.73 -19.31 -15.87
N PHE A 361 -18.46 -19.08 -15.52
CA PHE A 361 -18.03 -17.86 -14.83
C PHE A 361 -17.03 -16.99 -15.62
N ASN A 362 -16.87 -17.24 -16.92
CA ASN A 362 -15.91 -16.49 -17.75
C ASN A 362 -16.19 -14.98 -17.81
N ASP A 363 -17.47 -14.58 -17.75
CA ASP A 363 -17.88 -13.17 -17.68
C ASP A 363 -17.38 -12.52 -16.38
N ILE A 364 -17.50 -13.23 -15.25
CA ILE A 364 -17.07 -12.78 -13.92
C ILE A 364 -15.54 -12.62 -13.86
N PHE A 365 -14.78 -13.50 -14.50
CA PHE A 365 -13.32 -13.48 -14.44
C PHE A 365 -12.63 -12.69 -15.56
N SER A 366 -13.36 -12.30 -16.61
CA SER A 366 -12.81 -11.70 -17.83
C SER A 366 -11.92 -10.46 -17.61
N GLN A 367 -12.21 -9.65 -16.59
CA GLN A 367 -11.49 -8.43 -16.24
C GLN A 367 -10.59 -8.57 -15.02
N VAL A 368 -10.48 -9.78 -14.45
CA VAL A 368 -9.67 -10.02 -13.25
C VAL A 368 -8.31 -10.55 -13.68
N SER A 369 -7.26 -9.83 -13.29
CA SER A 369 -5.86 -10.28 -13.46
C SER A 369 -5.25 -10.55 -12.09
N PRO A 370 -5.15 -11.82 -11.66
CA PRO A 370 -4.52 -12.16 -10.39
C PRO A 370 -3.09 -11.65 -10.26
N ASP A 371 -2.83 -10.90 -9.20
CA ASP A 371 -1.49 -10.47 -8.79
C ASP A 371 -1.00 -11.36 -7.65
N ALA A 372 0.14 -12.03 -7.87
CA ALA A 372 0.78 -12.88 -6.87
C ALA A 372 1.23 -12.08 -5.63
N ASN A 373 1.54 -10.79 -5.79
CA ASN A 373 1.97 -9.92 -4.71
C ASN A 373 0.78 -9.38 -3.90
N ASN A 374 -0.43 -9.38 -4.48
CA ASN A 374 -1.65 -8.90 -3.82
C ASN A 374 -2.88 -9.72 -4.20
N VAL A 375 -2.90 -10.96 -3.71
CA VAL A 375 -3.99 -11.91 -3.95
C VAL A 375 -5.32 -11.40 -3.40
N LEU A 376 -5.35 -10.76 -2.22
CA LEU A 376 -6.60 -10.25 -1.64
C LEU A 376 -7.20 -9.11 -2.49
N PHE A 377 -6.40 -8.17 -3.01
CA PHE A 377 -6.92 -7.17 -3.95
C PHE A 377 -7.55 -7.83 -5.18
N SER A 378 -6.87 -8.84 -5.74
CA SER A 378 -7.39 -9.60 -6.87
C SER A 378 -8.72 -10.30 -6.57
N PHE A 379 -8.91 -10.81 -5.34
CA PHE A 379 -10.18 -11.38 -4.89
C PHE A 379 -11.29 -10.34 -4.84
N GLN A 380 -10.99 -9.14 -4.33
CA GLN A 380 -11.97 -8.06 -4.29
C GLN A 380 -12.39 -7.60 -5.69
N SER A 381 -11.46 -7.61 -6.65
CA SER A 381 -11.74 -7.28 -8.05
C SER A 381 -12.77 -8.20 -8.69
N ILE A 382 -12.90 -9.46 -8.26
CA ILE A 382 -14.00 -10.34 -8.70
C ILE A 382 -15.35 -9.71 -8.35
N PHE A 383 -15.51 -9.30 -7.09
CA PHE A 383 -16.77 -8.77 -6.58
C PHE A 383 -17.05 -7.36 -7.10
N ALA A 384 -16.01 -6.54 -7.28
CA ALA A 384 -16.11 -5.26 -7.97
C ALA A 384 -16.57 -5.45 -9.43
N ASN A 385 -15.99 -6.41 -10.16
CA ASN A 385 -16.41 -6.73 -11.52
C ASN A 385 -17.86 -7.22 -11.58
N MET A 386 -18.28 -8.10 -10.66
CA MET A 386 -19.68 -8.52 -10.56
C MET A 386 -20.62 -7.33 -10.29
N TYR A 387 -20.22 -6.39 -9.44
CA TYR A 387 -20.99 -5.17 -9.20
C TYR A 387 -21.12 -4.34 -10.48
N LYS A 388 -20.02 -4.08 -11.20
CA LYS A 388 -20.04 -3.32 -12.46
C LYS A 388 -20.84 -3.98 -13.56
N THR A 389 -20.69 -5.29 -13.74
CA THR A 389 -21.28 -6.02 -14.88
C THR A 389 -22.69 -6.50 -14.62
N LYS A 390 -23.11 -6.62 -13.35
CA LYS A 390 -24.44 -7.13 -12.97
C LYS A 390 -25.28 -6.11 -12.19
N GLU A 391 -24.76 -5.51 -11.12
CA GLU A 391 -25.52 -4.55 -10.29
C GLU A 391 -25.86 -3.28 -11.05
N LEU A 392 -24.87 -2.60 -11.62
CA LEU A 392 -25.11 -1.31 -12.29
C LEU A 392 -26.03 -1.38 -13.49
N PRO A 393 -25.91 -2.39 -14.39
CA PRO A 393 -26.86 -2.55 -15.47
C PRO A 393 -28.28 -2.82 -14.98
N ALA A 394 -28.45 -3.57 -13.89
CA ALA A 394 -29.77 -3.79 -13.31
C ALA A 394 -30.37 -2.51 -12.70
N ARG A 395 -29.56 -1.65 -12.10
CA ARG A 395 -30.02 -0.33 -11.64
C ARG A 395 -30.46 0.54 -12.81
N SER A 396 -29.66 0.58 -13.87
CA SER A 396 -29.98 1.31 -15.11
C SER A 396 -31.30 0.83 -15.73
N ASP A 397 -31.49 -0.50 -15.83
CA ASP A 397 -32.73 -1.11 -16.34
C ASP A 397 -33.95 -0.61 -15.55
N VAL A 398 -33.90 -0.63 -14.21
CA VAL A 398 -34.99 -0.17 -13.33
C VAL A 398 -35.24 1.34 -13.47
N CYS A 399 -34.19 2.17 -13.52
CA CYS A 399 -34.31 3.60 -13.75
C CYS A 399 -34.94 3.92 -15.12
N CYS A 400 -34.77 3.03 -16.10
CA CYS A 400 -35.40 3.13 -17.42
C CYS A 400 -36.79 2.46 -17.50
N GLY A 401 -37.37 2.02 -16.37
CA GLY A 401 -38.69 1.40 -16.32
C GLY A 401 -38.74 -0.09 -16.71
N GLN A 402 -37.60 -0.77 -16.82
CA GLN A 402 -37.51 -2.19 -17.21
C GLN A 402 -37.54 -3.14 -16.00
N TYR A 403 -38.71 -3.24 -15.36
CA TYR A 403 -38.89 -3.97 -14.09
C TYR A 403 -38.93 -5.50 -14.19
N ASP A 404 -38.89 -6.07 -15.40
CA ASP A 404 -38.89 -7.52 -15.65
C ASP A 404 -37.56 -8.02 -16.26
N SER A 405 -36.52 -7.19 -16.22
CA SER A 405 -35.21 -7.56 -16.75
C SER A 405 -34.66 -8.82 -16.07
N LYS A 406 -34.08 -9.74 -16.86
CA LYS A 406 -33.37 -10.92 -16.33
C LYS A 406 -32.25 -10.52 -15.36
N ARG A 407 -31.69 -9.31 -15.51
CA ARG A 407 -30.64 -8.77 -14.63
C ARG A 407 -31.11 -8.56 -13.19
N LEU A 408 -32.42 -8.53 -12.92
CA LEU A 408 -32.96 -8.51 -11.55
C LEU A 408 -32.77 -9.83 -10.78
N LYS A 409 -32.23 -10.86 -11.42
CA LYS A 409 -31.80 -12.11 -10.77
C LYS A 409 -30.35 -12.09 -10.27
N ARG A 410 -29.60 -11.01 -10.50
CA ARG A 410 -28.19 -10.86 -10.09
C ARG A 410 -27.88 -11.20 -8.62
N LEU A 411 -28.79 -10.88 -7.68
CA LEU A 411 -28.58 -11.13 -6.24
C LEU A 411 -28.75 -12.61 -5.86
N SER A 412 -29.27 -13.41 -6.78
CA SER A 412 -29.39 -14.87 -6.71
C SER A 412 -28.31 -15.57 -7.56
N GLU A 413 -27.36 -14.81 -8.12
CA GLU A 413 -26.21 -15.32 -8.87
C GLU A 413 -24.92 -15.06 -8.10
N GLY A 414 -23.98 -15.99 -8.17
CA GLY A 414 -22.70 -15.92 -7.48
C GLY A 414 -21.70 -16.90 -8.07
N VAL A 415 -20.46 -16.85 -7.61
CA VAL A 415 -19.41 -17.78 -8.01
C VAL A 415 -19.06 -18.73 -6.87
N SER A 416 -18.87 -20.02 -7.17
CA SER A 416 -18.51 -21.02 -6.16
C SER A 416 -17.06 -20.84 -5.67
N PHE A 417 -16.77 -21.25 -4.44
CA PHE A 417 -15.39 -21.19 -3.93
C PHE A 417 -14.43 -22.03 -4.76
N GLY A 418 -14.85 -23.23 -5.18
CA GLY A 418 -14.07 -24.10 -6.05
C GLY A 418 -13.65 -23.41 -7.36
N ALA A 419 -14.59 -22.71 -8.02
CA ALA A 419 -14.30 -21.97 -9.24
C ALA A 419 -13.31 -20.81 -9.02
N ILE A 420 -13.44 -20.07 -7.91
CA ILE A 420 -12.47 -19.02 -7.56
C ILE A 420 -11.07 -19.63 -7.34
N ALA A 421 -10.98 -20.68 -6.52
CA ALA A 421 -9.69 -21.31 -6.20
C ALA A 421 -8.99 -21.84 -7.46
N GLU A 422 -9.74 -22.47 -8.36
CA GLU A 422 -9.21 -22.97 -9.63
C GLU A 422 -8.74 -21.84 -10.55
N PHE A 423 -9.53 -20.78 -10.70
CA PHE A 423 -9.15 -19.61 -11.49
C PHE A 423 -7.83 -19.00 -11.01
N PHE A 424 -7.69 -18.78 -9.70
CA PHE A 424 -6.44 -18.25 -9.14
C PHE A 424 -5.28 -19.21 -9.29
N SER A 425 -5.49 -20.50 -9.05
CA SER A 425 -4.47 -21.53 -9.27
C SER A 425 -3.96 -21.54 -10.70
N GLU A 426 -4.85 -21.51 -11.69
CA GLU A 426 -4.49 -21.48 -13.11
C GLU A 426 -3.70 -20.20 -13.46
N LYS A 427 -4.22 -19.03 -13.08
CA LYS A 427 -3.61 -17.74 -13.44
C LYS A 427 -2.28 -17.47 -12.75
N LEU A 428 -2.11 -17.95 -11.52
CA LEU A 428 -0.85 -17.84 -10.78
C LEU A 428 0.12 -18.99 -11.11
N ASN A 429 -0.27 -19.93 -11.98
CA ASN A 429 0.50 -21.12 -12.33
C ASN A 429 0.92 -21.94 -11.09
N VAL A 430 -0.04 -22.18 -10.19
CA VAL A 430 0.13 -22.96 -8.96
C VAL A 430 -0.90 -24.08 -8.88
N GLU A 431 -0.49 -25.26 -8.42
CA GLU A 431 -1.40 -26.40 -8.21
C GLU A 431 -2.49 -26.07 -7.17
N ASN A 432 -3.73 -26.53 -7.38
CA ASN A 432 -4.86 -26.29 -6.48
C ASN A 432 -4.89 -27.27 -5.29
N THR A 433 -3.91 -27.17 -4.39
CA THR A 433 -3.81 -28.05 -3.20
C THR A 433 -4.76 -27.60 -2.08
N ILE A 434 -4.98 -28.46 -1.08
CA ILE A 434 -5.81 -28.15 0.09
C ILE A 434 -5.28 -26.92 0.83
N GLU A 435 -3.97 -26.82 1.02
CA GLU A 435 -3.31 -25.73 1.74
C GLU A 435 -3.51 -24.39 1.01
N ARG A 436 -3.44 -24.39 -0.32
CA ARG A 436 -3.70 -23.19 -1.13
C ARG A 436 -5.17 -22.77 -1.09
N ARG A 437 -6.09 -23.73 -1.12
CA ARG A 437 -7.52 -23.45 -0.91
C ARG A 437 -7.77 -22.85 0.47
N GLU A 438 -7.10 -23.33 1.51
CA GLU A 438 -7.18 -22.73 2.84
C GLU A 438 -6.73 -21.26 2.82
N LEU A 439 -5.59 -20.95 2.19
CA LEU A 439 -5.10 -19.58 2.00
C LEU A 439 -6.08 -18.70 1.21
N PHE A 440 -6.62 -19.19 0.09
CA PHE A 440 -7.65 -18.47 -0.68
C PHE A 440 -8.92 -18.22 0.13
N SER A 441 -9.28 -19.14 1.03
CA SER A 441 -10.45 -18.96 1.90
C SER A 441 -10.27 -17.80 2.90
N LEU A 442 -9.04 -17.42 3.24
CA LEU A 442 -8.76 -16.23 4.07
C LEU A 442 -9.12 -14.93 3.33
N CYS A 443 -8.88 -14.90 2.02
CA CYS A 443 -9.23 -13.74 1.20
C CYS A 443 -10.75 -13.56 1.16
N ILE A 444 -11.51 -14.65 1.09
CA ILE A 444 -12.97 -14.64 1.17
C ILE A 444 -13.46 -14.18 2.55
N ASP A 445 -12.84 -14.63 3.64
CA ASP A 445 -13.19 -14.14 4.98
C ASP A 445 -13.01 -12.63 5.07
N SER A 446 -11.89 -12.12 4.56
CA SER A 446 -11.60 -10.69 4.52
C SER A 446 -12.63 -9.92 3.69
N CYS A 447 -13.00 -10.44 2.52
CA CYS A 447 -14.03 -9.82 1.68
C CYS A 447 -15.41 -9.82 2.34
N ASN A 448 -15.78 -10.90 3.05
CA ASN A 448 -17.04 -10.99 3.77
C ASN A 448 -17.09 -10.02 4.96
N ASP A 449 -16.01 -9.95 5.73
CA ASP A 449 -15.91 -9.04 6.88
C ASP A 449 -15.87 -7.56 6.46
N LEU A 450 -15.37 -7.27 5.26
CA LEU A 450 -15.41 -5.94 4.66
C LEU A 450 -16.74 -5.63 3.96
N GLY A 451 -17.71 -6.55 3.94
CA GLY A 451 -18.97 -6.39 3.21
C GLY A 451 -18.81 -6.28 1.68
N ILE A 452 -17.66 -6.69 1.15
CA ILE A 452 -17.33 -6.69 -0.29
C ILE A 452 -17.96 -7.92 -0.96
N SER A 453 -18.00 -9.05 -0.25
CA SER A 453 -18.65 -10.27 -0.70
C SER A 453 -19.75 -10.71 0.26
N ILE A 454 -20.79 -11.33 -0.29
CA ILE A 454 -21.89 -11.90 0.48
C ILE A 454 -22.02 -13.37 0.06
N PRO A 455 -21.89 -14.34 1.00
CA PRO A 455 -22.13 -15.73 0.67
C PRO A 455 -23.60 -15.91 0.26
N ILE A 456 -23.97 -16.84 -0.60
CA ILE A 456 -25.37 -17.17 -0.90
C ILE A 456 -25.44 -18.67 -1.23
N ILE A 457 -26.65 -19.22 -1.27
CA ILE A 457 -26.86 -20.53 -1.88
C ILE A 457 -27.41 -20.29 -3.29
N CYS A 458 -26.69 -20.77 -4.29
CA CYS A 458 -27.11 -20.73 -5.68
C CYS A 458 -27.66 -22.08 -6.10
N ARG A 459 -28.55 -22.05 -7.10
CA ARG A 459 -29.02 -23.24 -7.81
C ARG A 459 -28.80 -23.03 -9.30
N ASP A 460 -28.04 -23.92 -9.91
CA ASP A 460 -27.82 -24.00 -11.35
C ASP A 460 -28.29 -25.38 -11.86
N GLY A 461 -29.50 -25.41 -12.40
CA GLY A 461 -30.19 -26.66 -12.73
C GLY A 461 -30.46 -27.53 -11.49
N ASP A 462 -29.85 -28.72 -11.48
CA ASP A 462 -29.85 -29.69 -10.36
C ASP A 462 -28.74 -29.38 -9.34
N VAL A 463 -27.73 -28.59 -9.72
CA VAL A 463 -26.58 -28.32 -8.87
C VAL A 463 -26.88 -27.20 -7.90
N ILE A 464 -26.58 -27.42 -6.63
CA ILE A 464 -26.77 -26.46 -5.55
C ILE A 464 -25.43 -26.31 -4.82
N TYR A 465 -25.06 -25.06 -4.56
CA TYR A 465 -23.76 -24.76 -3.99
C TYR A 465 -23.75 -23.47 -3.20
N ARG A 466 -22.79 -23.36 -2.29
CA ARG A 466 -22.45 -22.09 -1.67
C ARG A 466 -21.66 -21.25 -2.65
N ALA A 467 -22.20 -20.09 -2.98
CA ALA A 467 -21.58 -19.12 -3.86
C ALA A 467 -21.25 -17.82 -3.11
N PHE A 468 -20.50 -16.95 -3.75
CA PHE A 468 -20.19 -15.61 -3.27
C PHE A 468 -20.62 -14.62 -4.34
N ARG A 469 -21.39 -13.61 -3.94
CA ARG A 469 -21.77 -12.49 -4.80
C ARG A 469 -21.17 -11.19 -4.29
N HIS A 470 -21.25 -10.15 -5.10
CA HIS A 470 -20.90 -8.80 -4.65
C HIS A 470 -21.79 -8.37 -3.47
N GLY A 471 -21.18 -7.72 -2.49
CA GLY A 471 -21.85 -6.93 -1.47
C GLY A 471 -22.01 -5.48 -1.89
N GLU A 472 -22.57 -4.67 -1.00
CA GLU A 472 -22.81 -3.25 -1.25
C GLU A 472 -21.49 -2.46 -1.28
N LEU A 473 -20.44 -2.95 -0.60
CA LEU A 473 -19.14 -2.27 -0.48
C LEU A 473 -18.12 -2.66 -1.58
N GLY A 474 -18.57 -3.32 -2.66
CA GLY A 474 -17.70 -3.75 -3.76
C GLY A 474 -16.89 -2.63 -4.43
N LEU A 475 -17.35 -1.38 -4.37
CA LEU A 475 -16.67 -0.20 -4.94
C LEU A 475 -15.65 0.46 -3.99
N ARG A 476 -15.41 -0.07 -2.79
CA ARG A 476 -14.52 0.58 -1.81
C ARG A 476 -13.12 0.88 -2.36
N SER A 477 -12.60 0.04 -3.25
CA SER A 477 -11.32 0.25 -3.93
C SER A 477 -11.34 1.41 -4.95
N GLU A 478 -12.51 1.74 -5.52
CA GLU A 478 -12.59 2.68 -6.66
C GLU A 478 -12.81 4.12 -6.23
N SER A 479 -13.34 4.36 -5.03
CA SER A 479 -13.58 5.73 -4.53
C SER A 479 -12.31 6.58 -4.47
N THR A 480 -11.23 6.04 -3.91
CA THR A 480 -9.94 6.74 -3.85
C THR A 480 -9.30 6.88 -5.23
N VAL A 481 -9.47 5.89 -6.11
CA VAL A 481 -8.99 5.91 -7.51
C VAL A 481 -9.70 7.03 -8.28
N PHE A 482 -11.02 7.16 -8.13
CA PHE A 482 -11.78 8.24 -8.74
C PHE A 482 -11.37 9.60 -8.20
N LEU A 483 -11.28 9.75 -6.87
CA LEU A 483 -10.86 11.00 -6.24
C LEU A 483 -9.48 11.44 -6.75
N LEU A 484 -8.57 10.47 -6.95
CA LEU A 484 -7.26 10.73 -7.51
C LEU A 484 -7.34 11.16 -8.98
N HIS A 485 -8.14 10.47 -9.80
CA HIS A 485 -8.37 10.86 -11.19
C HIS A 485 -8.91 12.30 -11.27
N SER A 486 -9.93 12.62 -10.48
CA SER A 486 -10.57 13.94 -10.37
C SER A 486 -9.55 15.02 -9.96
N TYR A 487 -8.72 14.74 -8.95
CA TYR A 487 -7.63 15.62 -8.51
C TYR A 487 -6.62 15.90 -9.64
N ILE A 488 -6.16 14.87 -10.34
CA ILE A 488 -5.11 14.98 -11.37
C ILE A 488 -5.64 15.63 -12.64
N LYS A 489 -6.87 15.31 -13.06
CA LYS A 489 -7.56 15.97 -14.17
C LYS A 489 -7.65 17.49 -13.94
N ASN A 490 -8.13 17.90 -12.75
CA ASN A 490 -8.22 19.32 -12.40
C ASN A 490 -6.85 19.99 -12.28
N PHE A 491 -5.80 19.24 -11.91
CA PHE A 491 -4.42 19.72 -11.95
C PHE A 491 -3.97 20.03 -13.39
N PHE A 492 -4.19 19.12 -14.35
CA PHE A 492 -3.87 19.36 -15.76
C PHE A 492 -4.64 20.57 -16.31
N GLU A 493 -5.95 20.60 -16.13
CA GLU A 493 -6.82 21.70 -16.60
C GLU A 493 -6.38 23.07 -16.08
N SER A 494 -5.80 23.12 -14.87
CA SER A 494 -5.42 24.38 -14.22
C SER A 494 -3.93 24.73 -14.35
N SER A 495 -3.07 23.77 -14.69
CA SER A 495 -1.61 23.98 -14.84
C SER A 495 -1.18 24.37 -16.26
N MET A 496 -2.12 24.36 -17.22
CA MET A 496 -1.87 24.55 -18.66
C MET A 496 -0.93 23.50 -19.27
N LEU A 497 -0.69 22.39 -18.59
CA LEU A 497 0.01 21.24 -19.16
C LEU A 497 -0.93 20.47 -20.07
N ASP A 498 -0.44 20.03 -21.23
CA ASP A 498 -1.19 19.07 -22.04
C ASP A 498 -1.19 17.71 -21.32
N ILE A 499 -2.37 17.08 -21.25
CA ILE A 499 -2.52 15.72 -20.75
C ILE A 499 -1.65 14.75 -21.57
N GLU A 500 -1.46 15.02 -22.86
CA GLU A 500 -0.61 14.23 -23.75
C GLU A 500 0.87 14.29 -23.38
N ASP A 501 1.33 15.40 -22.78
CA ASP A 501 2.73 15.54 -22.39
C ASP A 501 3.11 14.67 -21.20
N GLY A 502 2.12 14.23 -20.41
CA GLY A 502 2.29 13.42 -19.21
C GLY A 502 3.06 14.11 -18.07
N LEU A 503 3.05 13.49 -16.90
CA LEU A 503 3.74 13.98 -15.70
C LEU A 503 5.09 13.27 -15.50
N PRO A 504 6.16 14.00 -15.17
CA PRO A 504 7.38 13.39 -14.63
C PRO A 504 7.07 12.60 -13.35
N SER A 505 7.76 11.47 -13.16
CA SER A 505 7.54 10.58 -12.01
C SER A 505 7.59 11.28 -10.66
N VAL A 506 8.60 12.13 -10.43
CA VAL A 506 8.74 12.87 -9.17
C VAL A 506 7.57 13.82 -8.96
N LEU A 507 7.11 14.52 -10.00
CA LEU A 507 5.96 15.42 -9.89
C LEU A 507 4.70 14.66 -9.49
N LEU A 508 4.39 13.57 -10.20
CA LEU A 508 3.24 12.72 -9.88
C LEU A 508 3.32 12.23 -8.43
N GLU A 509 4.45 11.68 -8.00
CA GLU A 509 4.64 11.20 -6.62
C GLU A 509 4.35 12.27 -5.56
N LYS A 510 4.84 13.50 -5.75
CA LYS A 510 4.57 14.57 -4.79
C LYS A 510 3.11 15.02 -4.83
N LEU A 511 2.48 15.04 -6.00
CA LEU A 511 1.05 15.30 -6.12
C LEU A 511 0.23 14.21 -5.41
N LEU A 512 0.62 12.93 -5.50
CA LEU A 512 -0.02 11.83 -4.79
C LEU A 512 0.09 11.97 -3.26
N VAL A 513 1.25 12.40 -2.74
CA VAL A 513 1.41 12.65 -1.31
C VAL A 513 0.54 13.82 -0.84
N MET A 514 0.41 14.88 -1.65
CA MET A 514 -0.45 16.02 -1.33
C MET A 514 -1.93 15.62 -1.33
N PHE A 515 -2.35 14.87 -2.35
CA PHE A 515 -3.67 14.24 -2.43
C PHE A 515 -3.97 13.44 -1.18
N PHE A 516 -3.06 12.56 -0.78
CA PHE A 516 -3.23 11.73 0.39
C PHE A 516 -3.30 12.54 1.69
N ARG A 517 -2.36 13.44 1.96
CA ARG A 517 -2.33 14.24 3.20
C ARG A 517 -3.60 15.07 3.37
N VAL A 518 -4.02 15.77 2.31
CA VAL A 518 -5.22 16.61 2.37
C VAL A 518 -6.48 15.74 2.42
N GLY A 519 -6.58 14.71 1.58
CA GLY A 519 -7.73 13.81 1.56
C GLY A 519 -7.93 13.11 2.90
N VAL A 520 -6.85 12.67 3.54
CA VAL A 520 -6.86 12.14 4.90
C VAL A 520 -7.28 13.21 5.92
N GLY A 521 -6.64 14.37 5.91
CA GLY A 521 -6.93 15.43 6.88
C GLY A 521 -8.28 16.14 6.65
N LYS A 522 -9.03 15.77 5.61
CA LYS A 522 -10.43 16.12 5.36
C LYS A 522 -11.38 14.92 5.51
N GLU A 523 -10.84 13.76 5.88
CA GLU A 523 -11.57 12.50 6.02
C GLU A 523 -12.28 12.08 4.71
N CYS A 524 -11.78 12.54 3.57
CA CYS A 524 -12.22 12.16 2.23
C CYS A 524 -11.60 10.83 1.79
N ILE A 525 -10.40 10.53 2.31
CA ILE A 525 -9.67 9.28 2.12
C ILE A 525 -9.55 8.62 3.50
N ASP A 526 -9.98 7.36 3.61
CA ASP A 526 -9.81 6.60 4.84
C ASP A 526 -8.33 6.32 5.08
N ILE A 527 -7.81 6.73 6.25
CA ILE A 527 -6.53 6.20 6.72
C ILE A 527 -6.77 4.77 7.15
N THR A 528 -6.33 3.84 6.34
CA THR A 528 -6.10 2.46 6.77
C THR A 528 -4.77 2.43 7.50
N TYR A 529 -4.79 2.72 8.81
CA TYR A 529 -3.64 2.47 9.71
C TYR A 529 -3.29 0.97 9.82
N ASP A 530 -4.10 0.14 9.21
CA ASP A 530 -3.91 -1.27 9.09
C ASP A 530 -2.90 -1.58 7.98
N TYR A 531 -1.61 -1.58 8.32
CA TYR A 531 -0.50 -1.95 7.42
C TYR A 531 -0.60 -3.37 6.82
N SER A 532 -1.59 -4.12 7.26
CA SER A 532 -1.91 -5.46 6.81
C SER A 532 -3.10 -5.50 5.84
N ASN A 533 -3.86 -4.40 5.71
CA ASN A 533 -4.94 -4.27 4.77
C ASN A 533 -4.33 -4.00 3.39
N PRO A 534 -4.52 -4.88 2.39
CA PRO A 534 -3.88 -4.74 1.09
C PRO A 534 -4.38 -3.61 0.22
N ASN A 535 -5.42 -2.91 0.66
CA ASN A 535 -5.90 -1.68 0.06
C ASN A 535 -5.38 -0.46 0.80
N ALA A 536 -4.52 -0.66 1.80
CA ALA A 536 -4.04 0.42 2.62
C ALA A 536 -3.04 1.27 1.88
N ILE A 537 -3.44 2.51 1.61
CA ILE A 537 -2.55 3.50 1.05
C ILE A 537 -1.78 4.12 2.21
N ASN A 538 -0.47 3.95 2.19
CA ASN A 538 0.44 4.46 3.21
C ASN A 538 1.44 5.46 2.63
N MET A 539 2.05 6.23 3.51
CA MET A 539 3.16 7.12 3.16
C MET A 539 4.48 6.50 3.58
N GLY A 540 5.31 6.17 2.60
CA GLY A 540 6.70 5.77 2.80
C GLY A 540 7.64 6.94 2.50
N PHE A 541 8.93 6.70 2.68
CA PHE A 541 10.01 7.62 2.33
C PHE A 541 11.00 6.91 1.43
N TYR A 542 11.29 7.52 0.28
CA TYR A 542 12.31 7.07 -0.67
C TYR A 542 13.24 8.24 -1.04
N LEU A 543 14.12 8.04 -2.02
CA LEU A 543 14.84 9.12 -2.67
C LEU A 543 13.85 10.22 -3.12
N MET A 544 14.18 11.50 -2.86
CA MET A 544 13.28 12.66 -3.04
C MET A 544 12.19 12.79 -1.97
N GLY A 545 12.21 11.98 -0.91
CA GLY A 545 11.36 12.15 0.29
C GLY A 545 10.10 11.28 0.27
N ALA A 546 8.99 11.81 0.78
CA ALA A 546 7.75 11.07 0.95
C ALA A 546 7.20 10.57 -0.39
N VAL A 547 6.73 9.32 -0.41
CA VAL A 547 6.10 8.66 -1.57
C VAL A 547 4.87 7.90 -1.08
N MET A 548 3.90 7.68 -1.98
CA MET A 548 2.75 6.85 -1.66
C MET A 548 3.11 5.39 -1.94
N VAL A 549 2.94 4.52 -0.95
CA VAL A 549 3.25 3.09 -1.05
C VAL A 549 1.98 2.27 -0.89
N ASN A 550 1.87 1.23 -1.69
CA ASN A 550 0.86 0.21 -1.53
C ASN A 550 1.46 -0.91 -0.68
N ASN A 551 0.85 -1.23 0.46
CA ASN A 551 1.26 -2.34 1.32
C ASN A 551 2.75 -2.34 1.76
N GLY A 552 3.00 -1.99 3.01
CA GLY A 552 4.33 -2.19 3.60
C GLY A 552 4.38 -1.80 5.06
N LEU A 553 4.77 -2.75 5.92
CA LEU A 553 5.22 -2.45 7.29
C LEU A 553 6.50 -1.61 7.32
N GLU A 554 7.11 -1.38 6.15
CA GLU A 554 8.35 -0.65 5.99
C GLU A 554 8.09 0.77 5.52
N TYR A 555 8.48 1.73 6.35
CA TYR A 555 8.54 3.16 6.00
C TYR A 555 9.49 3.45 4.82
N PHE A 556 10.26 2.46 4.38
CA PHE A 556 11.33 2.56 3.40
C PHE A 556 11.10 1.51 2.30
N PRO A 557 10.28 1.80 1.27
CA PRO A 557 10.00 0.84 0.21
C PRO A 557 11.29 0.38 -0.49
N GLY A 558 11.43 -0.92 -0.66
CA GLY A 558 12.61 -1.55 -1.26
C GLY A 558 12.66 -1.39 -2.79
N SER A 559 11.51 -1.23 -3.45
CA SER A 559 11.41 -1.18 -4.91
C SER A 559 10.28 -0.26 -5.40
N ARG A 560 10.29 0.06 -6.70
CA ARG A 560 9.21 0.82 -7.34
C ARG A 560 7.91 0.03 -7.48
N SER A 561 7.94 -1.30 -7.46
CA SER A 561 6.72 -2.11 -7.52
C SER A 561 5.85 -1.97 -6.27
N ASP A 562 6.42 -1.47 -5.17
CA ASP A 562 5.72 -1.21 -3.92
C ASP A 562 5.01 0.16 -3.92
N TRP A 563 5.14 0.93 -5.00
CA TRP A 563 4.62 2.30 -5.05
C TRP A 563 3.14 2.28 -5.43
N PHE A 564 2.37 3.18 -4.82
CA PHE A 564 0.95 3.31 -5.15
C PHE A 564 0.75 3.66 -6.65
N SER A 565 1.69 4.43 -7.21
CA SER A 565 1.73 4.80 -8.63
C SER A 565 2.05 3.64 -9.59
N SER A 566 2.53 2.49 -9.11
CA SER A 566 2.76 1.31 -9.96
C SER A 566 1.66 0.27 -9.86
N VAL A 567 1.01 0.14 -8.69
CA VAL A 567 0.03 -0.93 -8.44
C VAL A 567 -1.41 -0.50 -8.77
N CYS A 568 -1.81 0.69 -8.34
CA CYS A 568 -3.22 1.15 -8.44
C CYS A 568 -3.44 2.15 -9.59
N CYS A 569 -2.37 2.48 -10.31
CA CYS A 569 -2.38 3.52 -11.32
C CYS A 569 -2.35 3.00 -12.75
N ASN A 570 -2.35 1.69 -13.01
CA ASN A 570 -2.46 1.19 -14.39
C ASN A 570 -3.82 1.54 -15.03
N ASP A 571 -4.86 1.71 -14.22
CA ASP A 571 -6.20 2.10 -14.70
C ASP A 571 -6.32 3.62 -14.91
N ILE A 572 -5.54 4.43 -14.16
CA ILE A 572 -5.57 5.90 -14.20
C ILE A 572 -4.47 6.45 -15.11
N PHE A 573 -3.34 5.77 -15.24
CA PHE A 573 -2.14 6.26 -15.90
C PHE A 573 -1.50 5.19 -16.78
N HIS A 574 -1.06 5.62 -17.96
CA HIS A 574 -0.17 4.85 -18.83
C HIS A 574 1.26 5.33 -18.62
N TYR A 575 2.17 4.44 -18.22
CA TYR A 575 3.59 4.76 -18.11
C TYR A 575 4.30 4.55 -19.45
N SER A 576 4.87 5.61 -20.01
CA SER A 576 5.67 5.55 -21.24
C SER A 576 7.14 5.38 -20.87
N ASP A 577 7.69 4.18 -21.11
CA ASP A 577 9.11 3.87 -20.88
C ASP A 577 10.06 4.76 -21.72
N GLY A 578 9.62 5.19 -22.91
CA GLY A 578 10.40 6.03 -23.81
C GLY A 578 10.69 7.41 -23.22
N ASP A 579 9.66 8.06 -22.65
CA ASP A 579 9.76 9.43 -22.13
C ASP A 579 9.88 9.49 -20.60
N LYS A 580 9.74 8.35 -19.92
CA LYS A 580 9.72 8.21 -18.44
C LYS A 580 8.66 9.10 -17.79
N ARG A 581 7.48 9.16 -18.41
CA ARG A 581 6.33 9.97 -17.98
C ARG A 581 5.07 9.15 -17.82
N TYR A 582 4.17 9.68 -16.98
CA TYR A 582 2.85 9.11 -16.71
C TYR A 582 1.77 9.92 -17.42
N HIS A 583 1.02 9.29 -18.32
CA HIS A 583 -0.05 9.92 -19.07
C HIS A 583 -1.39 9.56 -18.45
N LEU A 584 -2.26 10.54 -18.21
CA LEU A 584 -3.61 10.27 -17.67
C LEU A 584 -4.42 9.47 -18.71
N ASN A 585 -5.01 8.37 -18.28
CA ASN A 585 -5.84 7.50 -19.09
C ASN A 585 -7.18 8.20 -19.40
N ARG A 586 -7.38 8.59 -20.67
CA ARG A 586 -8.61 9.25 -21.11
C ARG A 586 -9.82 8.34 -21.19
N ASP A 587 -9.58 7.03 -21.23
CA ASP A 587 -10.64 6.02 -21.26
C ASP A 587 -11.12 5.66 -19.84
N TYR A 588 -10.68 6.40 -18.81
CA TYR A 588 -11.21 6.23 -17.46
C TYR A 588 -12.70 6.57 -17.44
N ASP A 589 -13.53 5.60 -17.06
CA ASP A 589 -14.99 5.73 -17.10
C ASP A 589 -15.50 6.70 -16.03
N GLU A 590 -15.70 7.96 -16.42
CA GLU A 590 -16.24 9.01 -15.55
C GLU A 590 -17.70 8.77 -15.15
N SER A 591 -18.43 7.88 -15.84
CA SER A 591 -19.83 7.54 -15.47
C SER A 591 -19.92 6.86 -14.11
N ILE A 592 -18.78 6.38 -13.58
CA ILE A 592 -18.66 5.84 -12.24
C ILE A 592 -18.87 6.94 -11.17
N GLN A 593 -18.71 8.23 -11.49
CA GLN A 593 -18.93 9.36 -10.56
C GLN A 593 -20.34 9.36 -9.94
N ASP A 594 -21.36 8.98 -10.74
CA ASP A 594 -22.76 8.96 -10.29
C ASP A 594 -23.04 7.81 -9.31
N VAL A 595 -22.09 6.87 -9.19
CA VAL A 595 -22.25 5.60 -8.48
C VAL A 595 -21.31 5.51 -7.28
N ILE A 596 -20.13 6.14 -7.35
CA ILE A 596 -19.14 6.14 -6.27
C ILE A 596 -19.51 7.18 -5.21
N PRO A 597 -19.57 6.78 -3.94
CA PRO A 597 -19.78 7.72 -2.85
C PRO A 597 -18.46 8.26 -2.31
N PHE A 598 -18.46 9.57 -2.06
CA PHE A 598 -17.35 10.29 -1.44
C PHE A 598 -17.74 10.74 -0.03
N LYS A 599 -16.80 10.64 0.90
CA LYS A 599 -16.97 11.18 2.26
C LYS A 599 -16.74 12.69 2.27
N ASN A 600 -17.54 13.42 3.06
CA ASN A 600 -17.37 14.84 3.36
C ASN A 600 -17.14 15.70 2.10
N ASP A 601 -17.95 15.54 1.06
CA ASP A 601 -17.77 16.26 -0.23
C ASP A 601 -16.37 16.06 -0.85
N GLY A 602 -15.81 14.85 -0.68
CA GLY A 602 -14.43 14.54 -1.06
C GLY A 602 -14.09 14.82 -2.51
N ASP A 603 -15.02 14.60 -3.43
CA ASP A 603 -14.83 14.94 -4.85
C ASP A 603 -14.61 16.45 -5.03
N LEU A 604 -15.48 17.29 -4.46
CA LEU A 604 -15.30 18.74 -4.49
C LEU A 604 -13.96 19.16 -3.86
N HIS A 605 -13.59 18.57 -2.73
CA HIS A 605 -12.32 18.87 -2.08
C HIS A 605 -11.12 18.51 -2.96
N MET A 606 -11.15 17.35 -3.63
CA MET A 606 -10.07 16.87 -4.48
C MET A 606 -10.00 17.63 -5.81
N GLN A 607 -11.12 17.98 -6.42
CA GLN A 607 -11.18 18.89 -7.57
C GLN A 607 -10.57 20.26 -7.23
N LEU A 608 -10.99 20.86 -6.12
CA LEU A 608 -10.48 22.15 -5.66
C LEU A 608 -8.99 22.09 -5.33
N LEU A 609 -8.53 21.02 -4.67
CA LEU A 609 -7.11 20.82 -4.41
C LEU A 609 -6.32 20.70 -5.72
N GLY A 610 -6.81 19.92 -6.69
CA GLY A 610 -6.18 19.74 -7.99
C GLY A 610 -6.04 21.05 -8.73
N ARG A 611 -7.13 21.82 -8.77
CA ARG A 611 -7.15 23.17 -9.32
C ARG A 611 -6.17 24.11 -8.64
N ILE A 612 -6.14 24.14 -7.31
CA ILE A 612 -5.17 24.95 -6.54
C ILE A 612 -3.76 24.56 -6.93
N MET A 613 -3.43 23.27 -6.90
CA MET A 613 -2.08 22.77 -7.22
C MET A 613 -1.69 23.08 -8.67
N GLY A 614 -2.62 23.03 -9.62
CA GLY A 614 -2.37 23.39 -11.00
C GLY A 614 -2.09 24.89 -11.18
N VAL A 615 -2.94 25.75 -10.60
CA VAL A 615 -2.78 27.22 -10.65
C VAL A 615 -1.44 27.69 -10.10
N VAL A 616 -0.96 27.06 -9.03
CA VAL A 616 0.27 27.46 -8.32
C VAL A 616 1.55 26.83 -8.90
N TYR A 617 1.41 25.75 -9.69
CA TYR A 617 2.51 25.09 -10.38
C TYR A 617 2.80 25.72 -11.75
N ASN A 618 1.74 26.09 -12.48
CA ASN A 618 1.71 26.67 -13.84
C ASN A 618 3.06 26.68 -14.60
N ALA A 619 3.34 25.56 -15.26
CA ALA A 619 4.58 25.32 -16.00
C ALA A 619 4.76 26.22 -17.25
N GLY A 620 3.70 26.94 -17.67
CA GLY A 620 3.68 27.79 -18.87
C GLY A 620 4.14 29.24 -18.65
N ALA A 621 4.58 29.62 -17.44
CA ALA A 621 5.05 30.98 -17.15
C ALA A 621 6.49 31.28 -17.65
N GLU A 622 6.97 30.57 -18.68
CA GLU A 622 8.01 31.10 -19.55
C GLU A 622 7.37 32.06 -20.55
N VAL A 623 7.47 33.35 -20.22
CA VAL A 623 7.36 34.56 -21.05
C VAL A 623 7.30 34.28 -22.57
N ASN A 624 6.10 34.02 -23.11
CA ASN A 624 5.77 34.38 -24.48
C ASN A 624 4.83 35.58 -24.41
N ASN A 625 5.41 36.75 -24.69
CA ASN A 625 4.81 38.06 -24.45
C ASN A 625 3.64 38.44 -25.37
N ASN A 626 3.18 37.56 -26.26
CA ASN A 626 2.16 37.91 -27.23
C ASN A 626 1.07 36.84 -27.26
N ASP A 627 -0.10 37.26 -26.79
CA ASP A 627 -1.41 36.63 -26.96
C ASP A 627 -1.70 35.40 -26.09
N ILE A 628 -2.53 35.59 -25.05
CA ILE A 628 -3.82 34.89 -24.87
C ILE A 628 -4.65 35.62 -23.80
N ILE A 629 -5.94 35.65 -24.08
CA ILE A 629 -7.06 36.34 -23.45
C ILE A 629 -7.39 35.74 -22.07
N GLY A 630 -7.60 36.58 -21.05
CA GLY A 630 -8.61 36.28 -20.03
C GLY A 630 -8.22 36.17 -18.54
N PHE A 631 -6.95 36.26 -18.16
CA PHE A 631 -6.56 36.40 -16.74
C PHE A 631 -5.54 37.52 -16.58
N ASN A 632 -5.92 38.61 -15.93
CA ASN A 632 -5.03 39.70 -15.51
C ASN A 632 -4.12 39.22 -14.35
N ALA A 633 -3.30 38.19 -14.59
CA ALA A 633 -2.27 37.76 -13.65
C ALA A 633 -1.17 38.83 -13.62
N THR A 634 -1.04 39.50 -12.47
CA THR A 634 0.15 40.26 -12.12
C THR A 634 1.40 39.42 -12.38
N LYS A 635 2.52 40.04 -12.83
CA LYS A 635 3.85 39.48 -13.19
C LYS A 635 4.56 38.57 -12.16
N LYS A 636 3.87 37.91 -11.24
CA LYS A 636 4.46 36.99 -10.26
C LYS A 636 4.53 35.61 -10.88
N HIS A 637 5.73 35.05 -10.95
CA HIS A 637 5.94 33.64 -11.30
C HIS A 637 5.15 32.73 -10.35
N PRO A 638 4.71 31.55 -10.81
CA PRO A 638 4.04 30.58 -9.97
C PRO A 638 4.92 30.25 -8.76
N PRO A 639 4.36 30.15 -7.54
CA PRO A 639 5.15 30.02 -6.32
C PRO A 639 5.64 28.58 -6.06
N ILE A 640 5.23 27.58 -6.85
CA ILE A 640 5.61 26.18 -6.63
C ILE A 640 6.35 25.62 -7.84
N ASP A 641 7.56 25.11 -7.59
CA ASP A 641 8.29 24.19 -8.47
C ASP A 641 8.36 22.77 -7.85
N ILE A 642 9.03 21.83 -8.53
CA ILE A 642 9.20 20.46 -8.02
C ILE A 642 9.90 20.44 -6.64
N ASN A 643 10.89 21.31 -6.44
CA ASN A 643 11.61 21.41 -5.17
C ASN A 643 10.67 21.85 -4.03
N SER A 644 9.82 22.84 -4.30
CA SER A 644 8.81 23.32 -3.36
C SER A 644 7.82 22.20 -3.00
N LEU A 645 7.40 21.39 -3.97
CA LEU A 645 6.56 20.21 -3.72
C LEU A 645 7.26 19.16 -2.86
N VAL A 646 8.55 18.89 -3.10
CA VAL A 646 9.35 17.97 -2.28
C VAL A 646 9.36 18.42 -0.83
N ILE A 647 9.55 19.73 -0.59
CA ILE A 647 9.54 20.29 0.77
C ILE A 647 8.16 20.21 1.41
N LEU A 648 7.10 20.59 0.70
CA LEU A 648 5.72 20.50 1.22
C LEU A 648 5.30 19.07 1.52
N SER A 649 5.69 18.11 0.70
CA SER A 649 5.28 16.71 0.85
C SER A 649 6.14 15.94 1.85
N SER A 650 7.41 16.33 2.02
CA SER A 650 8.43 15.51 2.72
C SER A 650 9.11 16.20 3.89
N CYS A 651 8.91 17.50 4.08
CA CYS A 651 9.59 18.30 5.10
C CYS A 651 8.62 19.21 5.87
N TYR A 652 7.31 18.97 5.77
CA TYR A 652 6.31 19.78 6.47
C TYR A 652 6.47 19.74 7.99
N SER A 653 6.74 18.54 8.54
CA SER A 653 7.04 18.36 9.95
C SER A 653 8.51 17.96 10.16
N SER A 654 9.03 18.22 11.36
CA SER A 654 10.39 17.78 11.72
C SER A 654 10.56 16.26 11.64
N ALA A 655 9.47 15.50 11.82
CA ALA A 655 9.48 14.05 11.72
C ALA A 655 9.52 13.58 10.26
N ASP A 656 8.77 14.22 9.36
CA ASP A 656 8.80 13.91 7.93
C ASP A 656 10.19 14.18 7.36
N LEU A 657 10.76 15.35 7.69
CA LEU A 657 12.11 15.72 7.33
C LEU A 657 13.10 14.65 7.78
N LEU A 658 12.95 14.21 9.03
CA LEU A 658 13.84 13.22 9.62
C LEU A 658 13.80 11.90 8.86
N MET A 659 12.61 11.37 8.59
CA MET A 659 12.44 10.13 7.84
C MET A 659 12.98 10.25 6.42
N ALA A 660 12.73 11.38 5.76
CA ALA A 660 13.26 11.67 4.42
C ALA A 660 14.80 11.69 4.41
N LEU A 661 15.42 12.31 5.42
CA LEU A 661 16.88 12.32 5.56
C LEU A 661 17.40 10.92 5.86
N THR A 662 16.80 10.18 6.79
CA THR A 662 17.25 8.82 7.17
C THR A 662 17.36 7.90 5.95
N VAL A 663 16.41 7.94 5.02
CA VAL A 663 16.47 7.15 3.78
C VAL A 663 17.66 7.51 2.93
N GLU A 664 17.85 8.80 2.68
CA GLU A 664 18.92 9.28 1.81
C GLU A 664 20.29 8.96 2.41
N LEU A 665 20.41 9.08 3.73
CA LEU A 665 21.59 8.69 4.49
C LEU A 665 21.82 7.17 4.44
N ASN A 666 20.76 6.36 4.49
CA ASN A 666 20.88 4.90 4.37
C ASN A 666 21.33 4.48 2.96
N ILE A 667 20.82 5.12 1.90
CA ILE A 667 21.28 4.90 0.52
C ILE A 667 22.78 5.21 0.42
N ILE A 668 23.22 6.32 1.01
CA ILE A 668 24.63 6.73 1.04
C ILE A 668 25.47 5.71 1.82
N LYS A 669 25.04 5.31 3.03
CA LYS A 669 25.71 4.31 3.89
C LYS A 669 25.89 2.96 3.22
N GLU A 670 24.84 2.46 2.58
CA GLU A 670 24.89 1.17 1.91
C GLU A 670 25.88 1.21 0.74
N TRP A 671 25.89 2.30 -0.02
CA TRP A 671 26.88 2.50 -1.07
C TRP A 671 28.31 2.55 -0.51
N ILE A 672 28.53 3.25 0.61
CA ILE A 672 29.84 3.30 1.28
C ILE A 672 30.29 1.90 1.68
N ARG A 673 29.38 1.12 2.29
CA ARG A 673 29.64 -0.26 2.71
C ARG A 673 30.08 -1.11 1.53
N VAL A 674 29.35 -1.06 0.42
CA VAL A 674 29.70 -1.76 -0.82
C VAL A 674 31.04 -1.27 -1.37
N ALA A 675 31.25 0.04 -1.47
CA ALA A 675 32.48 0.65 -1.95
C ALA A 675 33.72 0.23 -1.14
N SER A 676 33.58 0.21 0.19
CA SER A 676 34.65 -0.17 1.13
C SER A 676 35.01 -1.66 1.07
N SER A 677 34.08 -2.51 0.61
CA SER A 677 34.27 -3.95 0.47
C SER A 677 34.93 -4.38 -0.85
N LEU A 678 35.01 -3.46 -1.83
CA LEU A 678 35.56 -3.74 -3.16
C LEU A 678 37.05 -3.39 -3.23
N SER A 679 37.82 -4.21 -3.95
CA SER A 679 39.23 -3.90 -4.25
C SER A 679 39.35 -2.71 -5.22
N LYS A 680 40.48 -2.00 -5.21
CA LYS A 680 40.72 -0.81 -6.06
C LYS A 680 40.49 -1.06 -7.55
N GLN A 681 40.86 -2.23 -8.08
CA GLN A 681 40.62 -2.62 -9.48
C GLN A 681 39.15 -2.97 -9.75
N SER A 682 38.44 -3.50 -8.75
CA SER A 682 37.02 -3.82 -8.87
C SER A 682 36.13 -2.56 -8.85
N ILE A 683 36.49 -1.52 -8.10
CA ILE A 683 35.71 -0.26 -8.05
C ILE A 683 35.65 0.42 -9.44
N ALA A 684 36.76 0.50 -10.15
CA ALA A 684 36.83 1.17 -11.46
C ALA A 684 36.02 0.43 -12.56
N ASN A 685 35.86 -0.88 -12.41
CA ASN A 685 35.14 -1.74 -13.36
C ASN A 685 33.72 -2.08 -12.92
N ASN A 686 33.33 -1.77 -11.68
CA ASN A 686 32.01 -2.09 -11.17
C ASN A 686 30.97 -1.12 -11.78
N PRO A 687 29.93 -1.63 -12.46
CA PRO A 687 28.86 -0.82 -13.05
C PRO A 687 28.24 0.19 -12.08
N TYR A 688 28.16 -0.13 -10.79
CA TYR A 688 27.66 0.78 -9.74
C TYR A 688 28.46 2.09 -9.59
N PHE A 689 29.72 2.11 -10.05
CA PHE A 689 30.67 3.21 -9.82
C PHE A 689 31.10 3.91 -11.11
N LYS A 690 30.79 3.32 -12.28
CA LYS A 690 31.20 3.86 -13.60
C LYS A 690 30.58 5.22 -13.91
N ASP A 691 29.46 5.56 -13.27
CA ASP A 691 28.65 6.74 -13.58
C ASP A 691 28.26 7.52 -12.30
N PHE A 692 29.26 7.86 -11.48
CA PHE A 692 29.06 8.50 -10.17
C PHE A 692 28.19 9.77 -10.22
N LYS A 693 28.29 10.59 -11.28
CA LYS A 693 27.47 11.81 -11.45
C LYS A 693 25.99 11.55 -11.68
N SER A 694 25.63 10.40 -12.25
CA SER A 694 24.25 9.94 -12.47
C SER A 694 23.82 8.92 -11.42
N SER A 695 24.68 8.60 -10.45
CA SER A 695 24.41 7.60 -9.43
C SER A 695 23.34 8.08 -8.44
N ILE A 696 22.51 7.12 -8.00
CA ILE A 696 21.48 7.30 -6.98
C ILE A 696 22.00 7.95 -5.69
N VAL A 697 23.30 7.80 -5.42
CA VAL A 697 23.99 8.30 -4.23
C VAL A 697 24.21 9.79 -4.28
N VAL A 698 24.62 10.33 -5.43
CA VAL A 698 24.78 11.78 -5.60
C VAL A 698 23.42 12.47 -5.53
N ALA A 699 22.38 11.84 -6.09
CA ALA A 699 21.01 12.32 -5.94
C ALA A 699 20.58 12.31 -4.47
N ALA A 700 20.79 11.21 -3.74
CA ALA A 700 20.46 11.09 -2.32
C ALA A 700 21.19 12.15 -1.48
N PHE A 701 22.48 12.35 -1.75
CA PHE A 701 23.28 13.34 -1.05
C PHE A 701 22.80 14.77 -1.29
N ASN A 702 22.59 15.15 -2.55
CA ASN A 702 22.10 16.48 -2.90
C ASN A 702 20.71 16.73 -2.33
N GLN A 703 19.84 15.72 -2.31
CA GLN A 703 18.51 15.84 -1.73
C GLN A 703 18.54 15.95 -0.21
N ALA A 704 19.41 15.20 0.47
CA ALA A 704 19.57 15.30 1.91
C ALA A 704 20.05 16.71 2.31
N LEU A 705 21.07 17.23 1.59
CA LEU A 705 21.53 18.60 1.77
C LEU A 705 20.44 19.63 1.48
N PHE A 706 19.74 19.48 0.36
CA PHE A 706 18.66 20.37 -0.04
C PHE A 706 17.56 20.46 1.02
N LYS A 707 17.04 19.32 1.49
CA LYS A 707 15.99 19.28 2.53
C LYS A 707 16.49 19.85 3.85
N PHE A 708 17.74 19.57 4.21
CA PHE A 708 18.35 20.11 5.41
C PHE A 708 18.50 21.64 5.33
N GLU A 709 19.08 22.16 4.25
CA GLU A 709 19.22 23.61 3.98
C GLU A 709 17.88 24.33 4.05
N TYR A 710 16.83 23.75 3.47
CA TYR A 710 15.49 24.32 3.44
C TYR A 710 14.79 24.26 4.79
N SER A 711 15.01 23.20 5.58
CA SER A 711 14.41 23.07 6.91
C SER A 711 14.92 24.11 7.92
N ILE A 712 16.12 24.64 7.70
CA ILE A 712 16.77 25.64 8.56
C ILE A 712 16.75 27.05 7.96
N SER A 713 16.10 27.23 6.81
CA SER A 713 15.96 28.52 6.16
C SER A 713 14.57 29.08 6.38
N ASP A 714 14.49 30.27 6.98
CA ASP A 714 13.21 30.98 7.14
C ASP A 714 12.59 31.34 5.78
N GLU A 715 13.42 31.53 4.75
CA GLU A 715 13.02 31.97 3.40
C GLU A 715 12.46 30.82 2.55
N TYR A 716 12.86 29.58 2.83
CA TYR A 716 12.47 28.41 2.03
C TYR A 716 11.79 27.30 2.84
N SER A 717 11.35 27.63 4.06
CA SER A 717 10.59 26.71 4.90
C SER A 717 9.23 26.35 4.29
N ALA A 718 8.68 25.19 4.66
CA ALA A 718 7.32 24.81 4.26
C ALA A 718 6.28 25.88 4.61
N SER A 719 6.40 26.50 5.80
CA SER A 719 5.57 27.63 6.23
C SER A 719 5.66 28.81 5.25
N LYS A 720 6.87 29.14 4.79
CA LYS A 720 7.06 30.24 3.85
C LYS A 720 6.48 29.94 2.47
N ILE A 721 6.64 28.70 2.00
CA ILE A 721 6.00 28.24 0.76
C ILE A 721 4.48 28.36 0.85
N ILE A 722 3.86 27.97 1.98
CA ILE A 722 2.41 28.11 2.22
C ILE A 722 1.96 29.57 2.21
N GLU A 723 2.74 30.48 2.80
CA GLU A 723 2.49 31.92 2.74
C GLU A 723 2.56 32.46 1.31
N ASN A 724 3.60 32.06 0.55
CA ASN A 724 3.79 32.48 -0.83
C ASN A 724 2.63 32.02 -1.71
N ILE A 725 2.18 30.77 -1.54
CA ILE A 725 0.99 30.24 -2.21
C ILE A 725 -0.26 31.06 -1.82
N SER A 726 -0.45 31.33 -0.53
CA SER A 726 -1.59 32.12 -0.05
C SER A 726 -1.59 33.53 -0.64
N SER A 727 -0.42 34.17 -0.72
CA SER A 727 -0.27 35.50 -1.33
C SER A 727 -0.55 35.46 -2.82
N TYR A 728 -0.04 34.46 -3.54
CA TYR A 728 -0.24 34.32 -4.98
C TYR A 728 -1.70 34.03 -5.32
N LEU A 729 -2.32 33.07 -4.62
CA LEU A 729 -3.74 32.77 -4.79
C LEU A 729 -4.62 33.99 -4.47
N ASN A 730 -4.23 34.87 -3.54
CA ASN A 730 -5.00 36.07 -3.23
C ASN A 730 -5.03 37.08 -4.37
N ASP A 731 -3.98 37.06 -5.20
CA ASP A 731 -3.86 37.89 -6.39
C ASP A 731 -4.59 37.26 -7.59
N VAL A 732 -4.69 35.93 -7.66
CA VAL A 732 -5.34 35.18 -8.76
C VAL A 732 -6.84 34.94 -8.51
N ASP A 733 -7.20 34.32 -7.39
CA ASP A 733 -8.57 33.99 -6.99
C ASP A 733 -8.68 33.89 -5.46
N ARG A 734 -9.32 34.90 -4.85
CA ARG A 734 -9.51 34.98 -3.39
C ARG A 734 -10.29 33.80 -2.81
N THR A 735 -11.14 33.14 -3.59
CA THR A 735 -11.90 31.97 -3.13
C THR A 735 -10.99 30.76 -2.91
N LEU A 736 -9.95 30.61 -3.74
CA LEU A 736 -8.96 29.52 -3.62
C LEU A 736 -8.07 29.67 -2.38
N VAL A 737 -7.77 30.90 -1.94
CA VAL A 737 -6.97 31.15 -0.73
C VAL A 737 -7.62 30.56 0.52
N ILE A 738 -8.94 30.70 0.64
CA ILE A 738 -9.68 30.21 1.82
C ILE A 738 -9.55 28.69 1.90
N ASN A 739 -9.73 28.01 0.77
CA ASN A 739 -9.58 26.57 0.65
C ASN A 739 -8.14 26.14 0.91
N TRP A 740 -7.15 26.81 0.31
CA TRP A 740 -5.73 26.52 0.55
C TRP A 740 -5.35 26.65 2.02
N LYS A 741 -5.75 27.71 2.71
CA LYS A 741 -5.50 27.87 4.16
C LYS A 741 -6.16 26.77 5.00
N ASN A 742 -7.24 26.18 4.51
CA ASN A 742 -7.89 25.05 5.15
C ASN A 742 -7.15 23.74 4.88
N TYR A 743 -6.68 23.54 3.64
CA TYR A 743 -5.93 22.35 3.21
C TYR A 743 -4.51 22.30 3.75
N SER A 744 -3.82 23.44 3.84
CA SER A 744 -2.45 23.53 4.35
C SER A 744 -2.34 23.06 5.80
N LYS A 745 -3.40 23.24 6.60
CA LYS A 745 -3.49 22.72 7.99
C LYS A 745 -3.51 21.19 8.03
N SER A 746 -4.07 20.54 7.01
CA SER A 746 -4.16 19.09 6.89
C SER A 746 -2.83 18.44 6.47
N LEU A 747 -1.79 19.23 6.13
CA LEU A 747 -0.49 18.70 5.71
C LEU A 747 0.35 18.15 6.87
N SER A 748 0.07 18.51 8.13
CA SER A 748 0.59 17.79 9.31
C SER A 748 -0.29 16.58 9.60
N LEU A 749 0.17 15.39 9.23
CA LEU A 749 -0.37 14.17 9.83
C LEU A 749 0.12 14.11 11.30
N GLY A 750 -0.81 13.97 12.25
CA GLY A 750 -0.59 14.20 13.68
C GLY A 750 0.40 13.24 14.39
N ASP A 751 0.72 12.09 13.81
CA ASP A 751 1.37 10.98 14.54
C ASP A 751 2.90 10.94 14.49
N ALA A 752 3.51 11.73 13.61
CA ALA A 752 4.96 11.79 13.49
C ALA A 752 5.64 12.35 14.77
N ASN A 753 4.85 13.02 15.63
CA ASN A 753 5.25 13.52 16.95
C ASN A 753 5.50 12.41 18.01
N ILE A 754 4.85 11.24 17.90
CA ILE A 754 5.00 10.14 18.89
C ILE A 754 6.35 9.43 18.69
N PHE A 755 6.70 9.13 17.43
CA PHE A 755 8.01 8.56 17.07
C PHE A 755 9.16 9.51 17.42
N MET A 756 9.00 10.80 17.14
CA MET A 756 9.99 11.83 17.48
C MET A 756 10.23 11.95 18.99
N LYS A 757 9.17 11.90 19.82
CA LYS A 757 9.34 11.93 21.28
C LYS A 757 10.21 10.79 21.80
N LYS A 758 10.17 9.60 21.18
CA LYS A 758 10.99 8.45 21.56
C LYS A 758 12.40 8.46 20.95
N ASN A 759 12.58 8.99 19.74
CA ASN A 759 13.81 8.77 18.96
C ASN A 759 14.62 10.03 18.62
N LYS A 760 14.20 11.24 19.02
CA LYS A 760 14.87 12.51 18.68
C LYS A 760 16.38 12.51 18.92
N GLY A 761 16.83 12.00 20.08
CA GLY A 761 18.27 11.95 20.41
C GLY A 761 19.06 11.00 19.51
N ARG A 762 18.47 9.83 19.18
CA ARG A 762 19.09 8.85 18.29
C ARG A 762 19.28 9.40 16.89
N VAL A 763 18.27 10.07 16.35
CA VAL A 763 18.35 10.50 14.95
C VAL A 763 19.17 11.77 14.76
N ILE A 764 19.21 12.67 15.75
CA ILE A 764 20.20 13.77 15.76
C ILE A 764 21.63 13.20 15.76
N SER A 765 21.88 12.14 16.56
CA SER A 765 23.17 11.44 16.56
C SER A 765 23.45 10.79 15.21
N GLU A 766 22.47 10.10 14.61
CA GLU A 766 22.64 9.45 13.31
C GLU A 766 22.88 10.48 12.19
N ILE A 767 22.16 11.61 12.17
CA ILE A 767 22.42 12.71 11.24
C ILE A 767 23.83 13.24 11.44
N TYR A 768 24.27 13.47 12.68
CA TYR A 768 25.61 13.96 12.99
C TYR A 768 26.70 12.97 12.53
N ASP A 769 26.52 11.68 12.82
CA ASP A 769 27.43 10.62 12.42
C ASP A 769 27.50 10.52 10.89
N VAL A 770 26.36 10.61 10.20
CA VAL A 770 26.36 10.55 8.73
C VAL A 770 26.93 11.83 8.13
N PHE A 771 26.70 13.02 8.68
CA PHE A 771 27.34 14.25 8.20
C PHE A 771 28.86 14.20 8.36
N ASN A 772 29.35 13.63 9.47
CA ASN A 772 30.78 13.38 9.65
C ASN A 772 31.30 12.35 8.64
N GLU A 773 30.58 11.25 8.43
CA GLU A 773 30.92 10.24 7.42
C GLU A 773 30.90 10.82 6.00
N ILE A 774 29.87 11.58 5.63
CA ILE A 774 29.71 12.28 4.35
C ILE A 774 30.82 13.30 4.14
N THR A 775 31.18 14.08 5.17
CA THR A 775 32.26 15.07 5.05
C THR A 775 33.58 14.35 4.82
N TYR A 776 33.80 13.27 5.57
CA TYR A 776 34.95 12.38 5.40
C TYR A 776 34.97 11.67 4.03
N LEU A 777 33.82 11.28 3.52
CA LEU A 777 33.64 10.61 2.23
C LEU A 777 33.65 11.54 1.04
N GLY A 778 33.15 12.76 1.15
CA GLY A 778 33.35 13.81 0.17
C GLY A 778 34.84 14.00 -0.06
N ASN A 779 35.63 14.05 1.02
CA ASN A 779 37.09 14.10 0.93
C ASN A 779 37.68 12.83 0.28
N TRP A 780 37.19 11.62 0.62
CA TRP A 780 37.66 10.36 0.03
C TRP A 780 37.26 10.15 -1.44
N ILE A 781 36.04 10.49 -1.83
CA ILE A 781 35.52 10.39 -3.19
C ILE A 781 36.24 11.41 -4.07
N TYR A 782 36.48 12.61 -3.55
CA TYR A 782 37.31 13.59 -4.24
C TYR A 782 38.75 13.14 -4.35
N TYR A 783 39.30 12.50 -3.31
CA TYR A 783 40.63 11.89 -3.33
C TYR A 783 40.72 10.70 -4.30
N ILE A 784 39.71 9.84 -4.37
CA ILE A 784 39.63 8.73 -5.32
C ILE A 784 39.45 9.26 -6.74
N ARG A 785 38.63 10.29 -6.95
CA ARG A 785 38.45 10.94 -8.25
C ARG A 785 39.72 11.66 -8.68
N TYR A 786 40.39 12.34 -7.75
CA TYR A 786 41.73 12.89 -7.95
C TYR A 786 42.68 11.77 -8.37
N LEU A 787 42.73 10.64 -7.66
CA LEU A 787 43.58 9.48 -7.98
C LEU A 787 43.21 8.76 -9.28
N LEU A 788 41.92 8.68 -9.66
CA LEU A 788 41.46 8.03 -10.89
C LEU A 788 41.66 8.93 -12.12
N GLU A 789 41.45 10.24 -11.97
CA GLU A 789 41.79 11.22 -13.00
C GLU A 789 43.32 11.37 -13.10
N TYR A 790 44.07 11.29 -11.99
CA TYR A 790 45.55 11.23 -12.00
C TYR A 790 46.07 9.92 -12.56
N ASN A 791 45.50 8.74 -12.27
CA ASN A 791 45.99 7.46 -12.78
C ASN A 791 45.63 7.20 -14.25
N ARG A 792 44.74 8.01 -14.85
CA ARG A 792 44.60 8.09 -16.32
C ARG A 792 45.69 8.95 -16.97
N PHE A 793 46.43 9.72 -16.18
CA PHE A 793 47.71 10.28 -16.58
C PHE A 793 48.78 9.31 -16.08
N ASP A 794 49.36 8.55 -17.00
CA ASP A 794 50.57 7.81 -16.68
C ASP A 794 51.59 8.82 -16.13
N VAL A 795 51.93 8.71 -14.84
CA VAL A 795 52.86 9.64 -14.19
C VAL A 795 54.27 9.21 -14.60
N ASN A 796 54.58 9.45 -15.86
CA ASN A 796 55.92 9.68 -16.33
C ASN A 796 55.97 11.20 -16.62
N PRO A 797 56.85 11.99 -15.97
CA PRO A 797 56.79 13.45 -16.01
C PRO A 797 57.26 13.96 -17.37
N TYR A 798 56.41 13.89 -18.38
CA TYR A 798 56.65 14.50 -19.68
C TYR A 798 55.74 15.71 -19.87
N ILE A 799 56.32 16.85 -19.50
CA ILE A 799 55.81 18.19 -19.78
C ILE A 799 55.80 18.37 -21.30
N SER A 800 54.62 18.54 -21.92
CA SER A 800 54.56 18.97 -23.32
C SER A 800 54.86 20.47 -23.40
N LEU A 801 56.11 20.82 -23.70
CA LEU A 801 56.46 22.19 -24.06
C LEU A 801 56.15 22.40 -25.55
N GLU A 802 55.11 23.16 -25.84
CA GLU A 802 54.92 23.71 -27.18
C GLU A 802 55.89 24.89 -27.35
N ASN A 803 57.02 24.63 -28.00
CA ASN A 803 57.99 25.66 -28.37
C ASN A 803 57.85 25.98 -29.87
N GLU A 804 57.79 27.26 -30.20
CA GLU A 804 57.89 27.74 -31.57
C GLU A 804 59.35 28.06 -31.91
N PHE A 805 59.83 27.50 -33.01
CA PHE A 805 61.17 27.74 -33.53
C PHE A 805 61.10 28.45 -34.89
N GLU A 806 62.05 29.36 -35.11
CA GLU A 806 62.34 29.96 -36.41
C GLU A 806 63.63 29.35 -36.97
N PHE A 807 63.59 28.90 -38.23
CA PHE A 807 64.77 28.42 -38.95
C PHE A 807 65.17 29.40 -40.05
N LYS A 808 66.41 29.86 -40.03
CA LYS A 808 66.97 30.74 -41.05
C LYS A 808 68.20 30.10 -41.71
N ASP A 809 68.16 29.94 -43.04
CA ASP A 809 69.34 29.57 -43.81
C ASP A 809 70.19 30.84 -44.02
N MET A 810 71.44 30.80 -43.56
CA MET A 810 72.32 31.96 -43.61
C MET A 810 72.96 32.16 -44.98
N SER A 811 72.79 31.23 -45.92
CA SER A 811 73.34 31.32 -47.26
C SER A 811 72.45 32.09 -48.25
N ASP A 812 71.13 32.16 -48.04
CA ASP A 812 70.19 32.90 -48.89
C ASP A 812 69.30 33.92 -48.13
N GLY A 813 69.38 33.94 -46.81
CA GLY A 813 68.67 34.90 -45.94
C GLY A 813 67.18 34.61 -45.76
N LYS A 814 66.64 33.53 -46.34
CA LYS A 814 65.22 33.18 -46.27
C LYS A 814 64.91 32.37 -45.00
N VAL A 815 63.75 32.67 -44.41
CA VAL A 815 63.21 31.97 -43.24
C VAL A 815 62.28 30.87 -43.72
N TYR A 816 62.52 29.63 -43.30
CA TYR A 816 61.74 28.48 -43.74
C TYR A 816 61.02 27.82 -42.55
N CYS A 817 59.70 28.01 -42.52
CA CYS A 817 58.68 27.34 -41.71
C CYS A 817 58.63 27.61 -40.18
N ARG A 818 57.40 27.81 -39.68
CA ARG A 818 57.01 27.80 -38.26
C ARG A 818 56.45 26.40 -37.97
N LYS A 819 57.08 25.62 -37.10
CA LYS A 819 56.60 24.26 -36.76
C LYS A 819 56.38 24.13 -35.26
N ILE A 820 55.17 23.77 -34.87
CA ILE A 820 54.83 23.30 -33.52
C ILE A 820 55.13 21.80 -33.50
N VAL A 821 56.03 21.36 -32.62
CA VAL A 821 56.33 19.93 -32.46
C VAL A 821 55.65 19.43 -31.20
N LYS A 822 54.62 18.60 -31.35
CA LYS A 822 54.06 17.77 -30.28
C LYS A 822 54.57 16.35 -30.49
N LYS A 823 55.28 15.78 -29.51
CA LYS A 823 55.78 14.40 -29.59
C LYS A 823 55.00 13.53 -28.59
N TYR A 824 54.37 12.48 -29.09
CA TYR A 824 53.91 11.33 -28.31
C TYR A 824 54.42 10.07 -29.01
N VAL A 825 54.91 9.10 -28.23
CA VAL A 825 55.08 7.71 -28.65
C VAL A 825 54.67 6.86 -27.45
N ASP A 826 53.64 6.04 -27.61
CA ASP A 826 53.78 4.60 -27.39
C ASP A 826 52.93 3.83 -28.41
N ASP A 827 53.49 2.68 -28.80
CA ASP A 827 53.04 1.76 -29.83
C ASP A 827 51.65 1.15 -29.52
N GLU A 828 50.73 1.23 -30.47
CA GLU A 828 50.18 0.06 -31.16
C GLU A 828 49.19 0.50 -32.26
N SER A 829 49.50 0.10 -33.48
CA SER A 829 48.68 0.17 -34.71
C SER A 829 48.29 1.56 -35.22
N ILE A 830 48.92 1.99 -36.32
CA ILE A 830 48.23 2.37 -37.57
C ILE A 830 49.26 2.41 -38.70
N GLU A 831 48.82 1.83 -39.80
CA GLU A 831 49.45 1.62 -41.08
C GLU A 831 49.67 2.91 -41.91
N HIS A 832 50.77 2.90 -42.66
CA HIS A 832 51.10 3.67 -43.87
C HIS A 832 51.60 5.12 -43.76
N GLY A 833 52.88 5.29 -44.14
CA GLY A 833 53.33 6.41 -44.98
C GLY A 833 54.30 7.40 -44.36
N TYR A 834 55.56 7.35 -44.84
CA TYR A 834 56.68 8.30 -44.70
C TYR A 834 57.69 8.04 -43.58
N GLU A 835 58.87 7.56 -44.00
CA GLU A 835 60.11 7.50 -43.23
C GLU A 835 60.55 8.87 -42.73
N ILE A 836 60.75 9.00 -41.41
CA ILE A 836 61.58 10.05 -40.83
C ILE A 836 62.65 9.36 -39.98
N GLY A 837 63.90 9.41 -40.46
CA GLY A 837 65.06 8.82 -39.81
C GLY A 837 65.34 9.40 -38.43
N TYR A 838 65.54 8.53 -37.45
CA TYR A 838 65.92 8.87 -36.09
C TYR A 838 67.44 9.08 -35.97
N LEU A 839 67.86 10.15 -35.28
CA LEU A 839 69.23 10.31 -34.79
C LEU A 839 69.35 9.65 -33.42
N THR A 840 70.00 8.49 -33.36
CA THR A 840 70.41 7.82 -32.11
C THR A 840 71.92 7.89 -31.97
N THR A 841 72.46 8.74 -31.07
CA THR A 841 73.60 8.43 -30.17
C THR A 841 73.91 9.60 -29.21
N PRO A 842 74.42 9.31 -28.00
CA PRO A 842 74.63 10.29 -26.93
C PRO A 842 76.03 10.92 -27.02
N GLY A 843 76.09 12.25 -27.04
CA GLY A 843 77.36 12.99 -27.05
C GLY A 843 77.25 14.29 -26.26
N LYS A 844 78.14 14.44 -25.27
CA LYS A 844 78.33 15.65 -24.45
C LYS A 844 78.45 16.89 -25.35
N ILE A 845 77.62 17.91 -25.11
CA ILE A 845 77.85 19.27 -25.60
C ILE A 845 77.93 20.20 -24.39
N PHE A 846 78.99 21.01 -24.41
CA PHE A 846 79.45 21.87 -23.34
C PHE A 846 78.43 22.95 -22.95
N LYS A 847 78.44 23.29 -21.66
CA LYS A 847 77.92 24.57 -21.15
C LYS A 847 78.72 25.69 -21.81
N ASP A 848 78.04 26.56 -22.54
CA ASP A 848 78.36 27.98 -22.53
C ASP A 848 77.06 28.78 -22.40
N ARG A 849 77.07 29.72 -21.46
CA ARG A 849 75.98 30.65 -21.20
C ARG A 849 76.20 31.87 -22.09
N GLU A 850 75.35 32.06 -23.10
CA GLU A 850 75.02 33.40 -23.58
C GLU A 850 73.51 33.55 -23.72
N ARG A 851 73.03 34.72 -23.29
CA ARG A 851 71.64 35.16 -23.33
C ARG A 851 71.28 35.45 -24.79
N ASP A 852 70.11 34.96 -25.19
CA ASP A 852 69.40 35.20 -26.46
C ASP A 852 69.30 34.00 -27.41
N GLY A 853 69.01 32.80 -26.89
CA GLY A 853 68.14 31.79 -27.54
C GLY A 853 68.38 31.40 -29.01
N VAL A 854 69.59 31.60 -29.56
CA VAL A 854 69.94 31.28 -30.95
C VAL A 854 71.05 30.24 -30.97
N VAL A 855 70.82 29.11 -31.66
CA VAL A 855 71.82 28.05 -31.83
C VAL A 855 72.20 27.94 -33.30
N SER A 856 73.50 28.08 -33.59
CA SER A 856 74.05 27.93 -34.95
C SER A 856 74.59 26.52 -35.17
N PHE A 857 74.25 25.88 -36.28
CA PHE A 857 74.80 24.57 -36.65
C PHE A 857 75.01 24.41 -38.16
N LYS A 858 75.86 23.46 -38.57
CA LYS A 858 76.11 23.13 -39.97
C LYS A 858 75.46 21.80 -40.33
N TYR A 859 74.71 21.77 -41.42
CA TYR A 859 74.11 20.55 -41.97
C TYR A 859 74.30 20.51 -43.49
N ARG A 860 74.87 19.40 -44.00
CA ARG A 860 75.22 19.21 -45.43
C ARG A 860 75.99 20.39 -46.04
N GLY A 861 76.97 20.92 -45.32
CA GLY A 861 77.86 21.99 -45.79
C GLY A 861 77.32 23.43 -45.70
N LYS A 862 76.03 23.63 -45.38
CA LYS A 862 75.42 24.95 -45.17
C LYS A 862 75.25 25.28 -43.69
N LYS A 863 75.24 26.58 -43.35
CA LYS A 863 75.17 27.11 -41.97
C LYS A 863 73.77 27.62 -41.68
N TYR A 864 73.17 27.18 -40.59
CA TYR A 864 71.80 27.53 -40.18
C TYR A 864 71.78 28.15 -38.79
N GLU A 865 70.83 29.06 -38.55
CA GLU A 865 70.50 29.60 -37.23
C GLU A 865 69.09 29.17 -36.82
N LEU A 866 68.99 28.65 -35.59
CA LEU A 866 67.74 28.28 -34.94
C LEU A 866 67.45 29.28 -33.82
N LYS A 867 66.34 30.02 -33.89
CA LYS A 867 65.92 30.96 -32.83
C LYS A 867 64.66 30.46 -32.13
N ILE A 868 64.68 30.44 -30.79
CA ILE A 868 63.50 30.14 -29.97
C ILE A 868 62.66 31.42 -29.86
N ILE A 869 61.44 31.42 -30.42
CA ILE A 869 60.61 32.63 -30.51
C ILE A 869 59.75 32.81 -29.26
N ARG A 870 59.27 31.72 -28.66
CA ARG A 870 58.44 31.74 -27.45
C ARG A 870 58.65 30.47 -26.64
N VAL A 871 58.92 30.63 -25.35
CA VAL A 871 58.91 29.54 -24.35
C VAL A 871 57.53 29.56 -23.69
N GLY A 872 56.77 28.47 -23.82
CA GLY A 872 55.44 28.37 -23.19
C GLY A 872 55.52 28.46 -21.66
N LYS A 873 54.62 29.23 -21.03
CA LYS A 873 54.42 29.17 -19.58
C LYS A 873 53.65 27.89 -19.24
N GLU A 874 54.06 27.23 -18.15
CA GLU A 874 53.40 26.07 -17.56
C GLU A 874 51.90 26.37 -17.37
N CYS A 875 51.04 25.60 -18.05
CA CYS A 875 49.61 25.64 -17.83
C CYS A 875 49.22 24.42 -17.00
N VAL A 876 48.79 24.65 -15.75
CA VAL A 876 47.95 23.68 -15.05
C VAL A 876 46.73 23.43 -15.94
N PRO A 877 46.38 22.17 -16.29
CA PRO A 877 45.28 21.92 -17.21
C PRO A 877 43.99 22.58 -16.69
N HIS A 878 43.28 23.33 -17.54
CA HIS A 878 42.05 24.06 -17.19
C HIS A 878 41.01 23.19 -16.47
N LYS A 879 41.04 21.87 -16.68
CA LYS A 879 40.24 20.88 -15.95
C LYS A 879 40.60 20.76 -14.46
N VAL A 880 41.89 20.79 -14.10
CA VAL A 880 42.38 20.76 -12.72
C VAL A 880 41.99 22.04 -11.97
N ALA A 881 42.04 23.20 -12.63
CA ALA A 881 41.59 24.47 -12.05
C ALA A 881 40.08 24.47 -11.74
N LYS A 882 39.24 23.96 -12.65
CA LYS A 882 37.78 23.80 -12.39
C LYS A 882 37.47 22.79 -11.28
N ILE A 883 38.32 21.78 -11.11
CA ILE A 883 38.22 20.81 -10.02
C ILE A 883 38.62 21.48 -8.70
N ILE A 884 39.68 22.29 -8.66
CA ILE A 884 40.07 23.02 -7.45
C ILE A 884 38.99 24.06 -7.08
N GLU A 885 38.40 24.75 -8.04
CA GLU A 885 37.31 25.70 -7.82
C GLU A 885 36.03 25.03 -7.29
N GLY A 886 35.67 23.86 -7.84
CA GLY A 886 34.57 23.04 -7.30
C GLY A 886 34.84 22.52 -5.88
N PHE A 887 36.10 22.26 -5.53
CA PHE A 887 36.51 21.88 -4.17
C PHE A 887 36.33 23.01 -3.17
N TYR A 888 36.72 24.25 -3.53
CA TYR A 888 36.50 25.41 -2.68
C TYR A 888 35.01 25.69 -2.44
N GLN A 889 34.18 25.66 -3.49
CA GLN A 889 32.73 25.85 -3.38
C GLN A 889 32.05 24.77 -2.52
N TYR A 890 32.51 23.53 -2.62
CA TYR A 890 32.02 22.42 -1.78
C TYR A 890 32.41 22.59 -0.30
N ASN A 891 33.66 22.93 -0.03
CA ASN A 891 34.19 23.07 1.33
C ASN A 891 33.57 24.26 2.06
N ASP A 892 33.32 25.37 1.36
CA ASP A 892 32.63 26.54 1.92
C ASP A 892 31.17 26.23 2.27
N ARG A 893 30.48 25.43 1.44
CA ARG A 893 29.10 25.02 1.69
C ARG A 893 28.99 24.06 2.88
N VAL A 894 29.92 23.10 3.00
CA VAL A 894 30.03 22.22 4.17
C VAL A 894 30.33 23.02 5.44
N ARG A 895 31.26 23.99 5.40
CA ARG A 895 31.57 24.88 6.54
C ARG A 895 30.36 25.70 6.99
N PHE A 896 29.61 26.26 6.03
CA PHE A 896 28.40 27.03 6.32
C PHE A 896 27.36 26.17 7.05
N LEU A 897 27.17 24.92 6.61
CA LEU A 897 26.26 23.96 7.21
C LEU A 897 26.72 23.51 8.61
N SER A 898 27.99 23.16 8.77
CA SER A 898 28.57 22.79 10.07
C SER A 898 28.40 23.89 11.11
N LYS A 899 28.66 25.15 10.73
CA LYS A 899 28.54 26.31 11.62
C LYS A 899 27.09 26.65 11.98
N LYS A 900 26.14 26.47 11.05
CA LYS A 900 24.70 26.55 11.35
C LYS A 900 24.26 25.42 12.28
N MET A 901 24.79 24.20 12.11
CA MET A 901 24.49 23.06 12.97
C MET A 901 25.00 23.23 14.41
N GLU A 902 26.19 23.80 14.60
CA GLU A 902 26.70 24.14 15.95
C GLU A 902 25.73 25.03 16.71
N ASN A 903 25.18 26.03 16.02
CA ASN A 903 24.21 26.97 16.60
C ASN A 903 22.86 26.32 16.90
N ILE A 904 22.41 25.36 16.08
CA ILE A 904 21.11 24.68 16.23
C ILE A 904 21.17 23.57 17.29
N ALA A 905 22.26 22.80 17.32
CA ALA A 905 22.42 21.65 18.21
C ALA A 905 23.02 22.03 19.57
N ASN A 906 23.58 23.23 19.72
CA ASN A 906 24.31 23.69 20.90
C ASN A 906 25.47 22.75 21.28
N ILE A 907 26.10 22.14 20.27
CA ILE A 907 27.22 21.21 20.38
C ILE A 907 28.39 21.83 19.62
N LYS A 908 29.55 21.94 20.27
CA LYS A 908 30.78 22.52 19.71
C LYS A 908 31.50 21.45 18.88
N ILE A 909 31.74 21.68 17.58
CA ILE A 909 32.49 20.73 16.74
C ILE A 909 33.98 20.80 17.16
N PRO A 910 34.71 19.67 17.20
CA PRO A 910 36.12 19.68 17.61
C PRO A 910 37.01 20.55 16.69
N ASP A 911 37.84 21.41 17.30
CA ASP A 911 38.75 22.38 16.63
C ASP A 911 39.79 21.75 15.68
N ASN A 912 39.90 20.42 15.65
CA ASN A 912 40.89 19.68 14.88
C ASN A 912 40.71 19.85 13.35
N PHE A 913 39.52 20.24 12.89
CA PHE A 913 39.24 20.53 11.48
C PHE A 913 39.72 21.92 11.02
N ILE A 914 39.91 22.87 11.95
CA ILE A 914 40.31 24.26 11.64
C ILE A 914 41.82 24.33 11.32
N LYS A 915 42.63 23.40 11.84
CA LYS A 915 44.10 23.40 11.68
C LYS A 915 44.60 23.11 10.26
N ILE A 916 43.80 22.46 9.41
CA ILE A 916 44.18 22.23 8.01
C ILE A 916 44.19 23.58 7.23
N ASP A 917 43.34 24.51 7.61
CA ASP A 917 43.21 25.84 6.98
C ASP A 917 44.39 26.77 7.35
N GLU A 918 44.92 26.68 8.57
CA GLU A 918 46.10 27.45 9.02
C GLU A 918 47.41 26.96 8.34
N ILE A 919 47.45 25.69 7.93
CA ILE A 919 48.58 25.11 7.20
C ILE A 919 48.50 25.46 5.71
N ILE A 920 47.29 25.58 5.15
CA ILE A 920 47.07 25.84 3.71
C ILE A 920 47.08 27.33 3.36
N LYS A 921 46.75 28.24 4.29
CA LYS A 921 46.72 29.70 4.06
C LYS A 921 48.08 30.40 4.06
N LYS A 922 49.19 29.70 4.30
CA LYS A 922 50.54 30.27 4.13
C LYS A 922 50.97 30.14 2.67
N ASP A 923 50.52 31.09 1.86
CA ASP A 923 51.00 31.32 0.49
C ASP A 923 52.48 31.77 0.51
N GLU A 924 53.41 30.84 0.29
CA GLU A 924 54.64 31.10 -0.48
C GLU A 924 54.95 29.85 -1.34
N VAL A 925 55.34 30.10 -2.58
CA VAL A 925 55.40 29.16 -3.70
C VAL A 925 56.44 28.04 -3.51
N CYS A 926 55.93 26.80 -3.59
CA CYS A 926 56.50 25.54 -4.09
C CYS A 926 58.02 25.28 -3.99
N ASP A 927 58.38 24.37 -3.08
CA ASP A 927 59.40 23.36 -3.36
C ASP A 927 58.85 21.95 -3.06
N ASN A 928 59.25 20.95 -3.86
CA ASN A 928 58.72 19.57 -3.84
C ASN A 928 58.92 18.85 -2.49
N LYS A 929 59.74 19.44 -1.61
CA LYS A 929 60.08 18.92 -0.30
C LYS A 929 58.97 19.15 0.74
N ASP A 930 58.31 20.30 0.68
CA ASP A 930 57.27 20.69 1.64
C ASP A 930 55.94 19.97 1.36
N PHE A 931 55.65 19.67 0.09
CA PHE A 931 54.51 18.83 -0.31
C PHE A 931 54.63 17.38 0.18
N ASN A 932 55.83 16.79 0.12
CA ASN A 932 56.09 15.46 0.65
C ASN A 932 56.04 15.43 2.20
N GLN A 933 56.37 16.54 2.86
CA GLN A 933 56.24 16.69 4.30
C GLN A 933 54.77 16.84 4.74
N LEU A 934 53.96 17.56 3.97
CA LEU A 934 52.51 17.65 4.13
C LEU A 934 51.84 16.29 3.93
N LEU A 935 52.25 15.56 2.89
CA LEU A 935 51.77 14.21 2.57
C LEU A 935 52.17 13.20 3.66
N SER A 936 53.38 13.30 4.21
CA SER A 936 53.81 12.50 5.37
C SER A 936 52.99 12.82 6.62
N GLY A 937 52.71 14.11 6.88
CA GLY A 937 51.88 14.53 8.01
C GLY A 937 50.44 14.04 7.93
N VAL A 938 49.84 14.03 6.74
CA VAL A 938 48.51 13.45 6.48
C VAL A 938 48.54 11.93 6.62
N ILE A 939 49.57 11.25 6.08
CA ILE A 939 49.75 9.80 6.21
C ILE A 939 49.95 9.37 7.66
N ASP A 940 50.69 10.15 8.46
CA ASP A 940 50.94 9.85 9.87
C ASP A 940 49.72 10.14 10.76
N LEU A 941 48.90 11.15 10.41
CA LEU A 941 47.57 11.35 11.00
C LEU A 941 46.64 10.15 10.72
N LEU A 942 46.63 9.67 9.47
CA LEU A 942 45.82 8.52 9.04
C LEU A 942 46.28 7.20 9.69
N LYS A 943 47.58 7.04 9.96
CA LYS A 943 48.09 5.89 10.73
C LYS A 943 47.69 5.92 12.20
N TYR A 944 47.48 7.11 12.78
CA TYR A 944 47.10 7.27 14.18
C TYR A 944 45.61 6.96 14.43
N ASP A 945 44.74 7.26 13.45
CA ASP A 945 43.29 7.02 13.57
C ASP A 945 42.82 5.66 13.04
N LEU A 946 43.61 4.97 12.19
CA LEU A 946 43.29 3.63 11.67
C LEU A 946 42.99 2.58 12.76
N PRO A 947 43.78 2.48 13.86
CA PRO A 947 43.51 1.53 14.94
C PRO A 947 42.22 1.85 15.71
N ARG A 948 41.87 3.14 15.79
CA ARG A 948 40.65 3.64 16.44
C ARG A 948 39.42 3.29 15.61
N ILE A 949 39.55 3.39 14.28
CA ILE A 949 38.54 2.96 13.30
C ILE A 949 38.35 1.44 13.34
N GLU A 950 39.43 0.64 13.37
CA GLU A 950 39.32 -0.81 13.52
C GLU A 950 38.61 -1.20 14.83
N GLN A 951 38.84 -0.45 15.91
CA GLN A 951 38.20 -0.70 17.20
C GLN A 951 36.69 -0.39 17.17
N VAL A 952 36.29 0.69 16.51
CA VAL A 952 34.87 1.06 16.33
C VAL A 952 34.16 0.07 15.40
N VAL A 953 34.80 -0.35 14.31
CA VAL A 953 34.27 -1.36 13.38
C VAL A 953 34.12 -2.73 14.06
N ARG A 954 35.10 -3.16 14.88
CA ARG A 954 35.02 -4.40 15.66
C ARG A 954 33.92 -4.35 16.73
N LYS A 955 33.76 -3.21 17.41
CA LYS A 955 32.71 -3.01 18.42
C LYS A 955 31.31 -3.02 17.78
N ASN A 956 31.14 -2.38 16.62
CA ASN A 956 29.87 -2.37 15.91
C ASN A 956 29.53 -3.72 15.27
N LYS A 957 30.53 -4.47 14.77
CA LYS A 957 30.34 -5.85 14.30
C LYS A 957 29.90 -6.79 15.42
N SER A 958 30.49 -6.66 16.61
CA SER A 958 30.09 -7.43 17.80
C SER A 958 28.65 -7.15 18.25
N ILE A 959 28.21 -5.88 18.19
CA ILE A 959 26.83 -5.48 18.54
C ILE A 959 25.85 -6.01 17.49
N TYR A 960 26.22 -5.94 16.22
CA TYR A 960 25.44 -6.45 15.09
C TYR A 960 25.30 -7.99 15.12
N ASP A 961 26.38 -8.71 15.43
CA ASP A 961 26.35 -10.18 15.55
C ASP A 961 25.55 -10.65 16.79
N GLN A 962 25.48 -9.85 17.86
CA GLN A 962 24.57 -10.08 18.99
C GLN A 962 23.10 -9.81 18.64
N GLN A 963 22.83 -8.78 17.82
CA GLN A 963 21.47 -8.46 17.34
C GLN A 963 20.96 -9.50 16.34
N ARG A 964 21.82 -10.01 15.46
CA ARG A 964 21.45 -11.08 14.51
C ARG A 964 21.16 -12.42 15.20
N ARG A 965 21.81 -12.70 16.35
CA ARG A 965 21.52 -13.88 17.17
C ARG A 965 20.27 -13.73 18.05
N SER A 966 19.80 -12.51 18.29
CA SER A 966 18.56 -12.25 19.04
C SER A 966 17.33 -12.08 18.13
N ASN A 967 17.52 -11.78 16.84
CA ASN A 967 16.46 -11.76 15.83
C ASN A 967 16.36 -13.08 15.05
N SER A 968 16.27 -14.21 15.76
CA SER A 968 15.86 -15.49 15.17
C SER A 968 14.34 -15.50 14.95
N SER A 969 13.90 -14.75 13.95
CA SER A 969 12.55 -14.83 13.39
C SER A 969 12.62 -14.62 11.87
N SER A 970 13.44 -15.42 11.21
CA SER A 970 13.46 -15.56 9.76
C SER A 970 13.05 -16.99 9.42
N LEU A 971 11.74 -17.21 9.30
CA LEU A 971 11.17 -18.47 8.82
C LEU A 971 9.90 -18.21 7.98
N PHE A 972 9.80 -17.03 7.36
CA PHE A 972 8.63 -16.61 6.59
C PHE A 972 8.91 -16.33 5.10
N PHE A 973 10.11 -16.67 4.61
CA PHE A 973 10.46 -16.57 3.19
C PHE A 973 11.29 -17.78 2.75
N GLU A 974 10.64 -18.94 2.80
CA GLU A 974 10.75 -20.09 1.88
C GLU A 974 9.34 -20.71 1.84
#